data_AF-A0A7X6XDX5-F1
#
_entry.id   AF-A0A7X6XDX5-F1
#
_cell.length_a   1.000
_cell.length_b   1.000
_cell.length_c   1.000
_cell.angle_alpha   90.00
_cell.angle_beta   90.00
_cell.angle_gamma   90.00
#
_symmetry.space_group_name_H-M   'P 1'
#
loop_
_entity.id
_entity.type
_entity.pdbx_description
1 polymer ?
#
loop_
_entity_poly.entity_id
_entity_poly.type
_entity_poly.pdbx_seq_one_letter_code
_entity_poly.pdbx_strand_id
1 'polypeptide(L)'
;GDTIHVSFILEDKDQKLPKNHPVVLEVYTPTRQFFQRQVETKSENGFYTFTIVTDPSAQTGVWQSYIKVGGTSFYQPLRIESIKPNRLKVRLETDSIFDASRGTFSGTLNAQWLHGAPASNLKAEVSLSLSKTEHPFKNYEGYAFNNPLSQFTTNSHKLFEGNLNASGVAGINSKVPMAENAPGMLRGNILSRVYETGGDMSFYAQTIYYSPYKVYAGVKAPKPPQGQFLETDKSLTFDVVSLTPNGQKVSRSNMTYKVYKLNWSWWWNSSEEDLGSYINNTAVSPVAQGTLSTSNGEGKVNFQVDYPDWGRYLILVKDAESGHTTGTMFYVDWPASRGRANRQDPSGLTMLAFTTDKPTYQVGDKTTVTIPSSSEGRVLVSIENGTKVIQREWVKTSDKEDTKYSFTITAEMNPNVYIFATLLQPHAQTANDLPIRMYGVQNIDVENKESRLTPVISMPNELQPEKEFTISVSEKAKKPMTYTLAIVDEGLLDLTGFKTPNAWSHFYAKEALGVRTWDLYDRVLGANTGMFGTLLSIGGDEALKASSDKVNRFKPIVRFMGPFTVKAGETKTHKVKLPPYVGSVRVMVVAGGNGAYGSTEKTVAVNNPLMTLSTLPRVMGPNEEVWLPVNVFAMDNSVRNVQVSIETDGLLRPENGASQTIQFDKIGDQIVYFKLKAGTKIGAEQVRIKATGGGQTTTETIDIGIRNPNPPIIMSDAQMIDANGSAQLSIAMDEVGANDWAKLELSRLPNINFNKNIDFLLSYPHGCTEQIVSQAFPLLYVGELTELDEEQKKRMTEKIDQVIKTLATRQLSDGGFMYWAGNHYASEWVTTYTGHFLTEAKNKGFDVSDNMLSRWVQFQTKQANNWSRTVSYQNYYSISMTELQQAYRLYALAVKGEPQLGAMNRMRELKDLSLQSKWRLAAGYAITGRKDVANELVFNMDDKVDEYNFNNDTYGSPARDEAMIMETYLLLDKTDKALELAQSVAKELSSDYISTQTAAYGLIAMSQLAEKMGRTNIEVDWSVNGKKMSAVSTPQPLHQIAIAPNKKMDISITNKGTGKIYA
;
A
#
# COMPACT_ATOMS: atom_id res chain seq x y z
N GLY A 1 6.71 12.10 0.89
CA GLY A 1 7.07 13.45 1.34
C GLY A 1 8.11 13.41 2.44
N ASP A 2 7.90 12.59 3.47
CA ASP A 2 8.82 12.49 4.59
C ASP A 2 10.04 11.59 4.31
N THR A 3 11.05 11.73 5.16
CA THR A 3 12.26 10.90 5.14
C THR A 3 12.05 9.66 6.01
N ILE A 4 12.29 8.48 5.45
CA ILE A 4 12.20 7.20 6.16
C ILE A 4 13.60 6.78 6.61
N HIS A 5 13.74 6.45 7.89
CA HIS A 5 14.97 5.92 8.46
C HIS A 5 14.83 4.41 8.69
N VAL A 6 15.74 3.63 8.11
CA VAL A 6 15.78 2.17 8.25
C VAL A 6 17.10 1.79 8.91
N SER A 7 17.05 1.01 9.99
CA SER A 7 18.25 0.48 10.66
C SER A 7 18.35 -1.02 10.45
N PHE A 8 19.57 -1.52 10.30
CA PHE A 8 19.88 -2.93 10.16
C PHE A 8 21.03 -3.31 11.09
N ILE A 9 20.85 -4.38 11.86
CA ILE A 9 21.87 -4.91 12.76
C ILE A 9 22.39 -6.20 12.11
N LEU A 10 23.66 -6.20 11.74
CA LEU A 10 24.36 -7.37 11.21
C LEU A 10 25.10 -8.08 12.35
N GLU A 11 24.73 -9.32 12.62
CA GLU A 11 25.46 -10.20 13.52
C GLU A 11 26.24 -11.24 12.71
N ASP A 12 27.57 -11.18 12.78
CA ASP A 12 28.48 -12.16 12.20
C ASP A 12 29.16 -12.98 13.32
N LYS A 13 28.46 -14.00 13.82
CA LYS A 13 28.88 -14.83 14.96
C LYS A 13 30.28 -15.44 14.76
N ASP A 14 30.63 -15.81 13.54
CA ASP A 14 31.91 -16.45 13.19
C ASP A 14 33.00 -15.45 12.79
N GLN A 15 32.68 -14.15 12.71
CA GLN A 15 33.60 -13.07 12.29
C GLN A 15 34.30 -13.35 10.95
N LYS A 16 33.57 -13.91 9.98
CA LYS A 16 34.10 -14.26 8.66
C LYS A 16 34.01 -13.11 7.66
N LEU A 17 33.11 -12.15 7.88
CA LEU A 17 32.91 -11.03 6.98
C LEU A 17 34.02 -9.98 7.19
N PRO A 18 34.62 -9.45 6.11
CA PRO A 18 35.55 -8.36 6.24
C PRO A 18 34.83 -7.11 6.76
N LYS A 19 35.53 -6.25 7.51
CA LYS A 19 34.95 -5.04 8.13
C LYS A 19 34.20 -4.13 7.16
N ASN A 20 34.60 -4.11 5.88
CA ASN A 20 34.01 -3.25 4.85
C ASN A 20 33.08 -4.02 3.89
N HIS A 21 32.55 -5.16 4.30
CA HIS A 21 31.64 -5.95 3.47
C HIS A 21 30.39 -5.14 3.09
N PRO A 22 29.99 -5.09 1.81
CA PRO A 22 28.87 -4.26 1.38
C PRO A 22 27.53 -4.82 1.86
N VAL A 23 26.71 -3.94 2.43
CA VAL A 23 25.30 -4.15 2.74
C VAL A 23 24.47 -3.29 1.78
N VAL A 24 23.57 -3.92 1.03
CA VAL A 24 22.81 -3.25 -0.03
C VAL A 24 21.34 -3.15 0.37
N LEU A 25 20.79 -1.94 0.42
CA LEU A 25 19.35 -1.71 0.50
C LEU A 25 18.78 -1.55 -0.92
N GLU A 26 17.76 -2.31 -1.27
CA GLU A 26 16.92 -2.10 -2.44
C GLU A 26 15.48 -1.84 -2.01
N VAL A 27 14.84 -0.83 -2.60
CA VAL A 27 13.46 -0.45 -2.29
C VAL A 27 12.62 -0.53 -3.55
N TYR A 28 11.41 -1.06 -3.42
CA TYR A 28 10.43 -1.19 -4.48
C TYR A 28 9.10 -0.57 -4.04
N THR A 29 8.40 0.02 -5.00
CA THR A 29 7.06 0.59 -4.81
C THR A 29 6.02 -0.50 -4.53
N PRO A 30 4.77 -0.15 -4.13
CA PRO A 30 3.71 -1.13 -3.92
C PRO A 30 3.38 -1.96 -5.17
N THR A 31 3.66 -1.43 -6.37
CA THR A 31 3.53 -2.12 -7.66
C THR A 31 4.76 -2.95 -8.04
N ARG A 32 5.71 -3.13 -7.11
CA ARG A 32 6.99 -3.84 -7.29
C ARG A 32 7.91 -3.20 -8.33
N GLN A 33 7.73 -1.92 -8.65
CA GLN A 33 8.70 -1.19 -9.46
C GLN A 33 9.93 -0.87 -8.60
N PHE A 34 11.12 -1.01 -9.17
CA PHE A 34 12.35 -0.60 -8.50
C PHE A 34 12.32 0.92 -8.25
N PHE A 35 12.57 1.33 -7.01
CA PHE A 35 12.60 2.75 -6.61
C PHE A 35 14.03 3.24 -6.42
N GLN A 36 14.81 2.60 -5.55
CA GLN A 36 16.20 3.00 -5.32
C GLN A 36 17.06 1.86 -4.78
N ARG A 37 18.38 2.07 -4.85
CA ARG A 37 19.41 1.20 -4.26
C ARG A 37 20.45 2.03 -3.50
N GLN A 38 20.79 1.61 -2.29
CA GLN A 38 21.87 2.18 -1.47
C GLN A 38 22.86 1.08 -1.09
N VAL A 39 24.14 1.42 -1.02
CA VAL A 39 25.20 0.47 -0.64
C VAL A 39 26.01 1.08 0.49
N GLU A 40 25.98 0.44 1.65
CA GLU A 40 26.76 0.85 2.81
C GLU A 40 27.88 -0.16 3.06
N THR A 41 29.10 0.34 3.21
CA THR A 41 30.30 -0.48 3.50
C THR A 41 30.86 -0.19 4.88
N LYS A 42 30.24 0.73 5.62
CA LYS A 42 30.65 1.12 6.97
C LYS A 42 29.48 0.90 7.93
N SER A 43 29.79 0.42 9.11
CA SER A 43 28.86 0.31 10.23
C SER A 43 29.56 0.65 11.53
N GLU A 44 28.76 1.00 12.54
CA GLU A 44 29.22 1.05 13.92
C GLU A 44 28.87 -0.29 14.58
N ASN A 45 29.86 -1.15 14.81
CA ASN A 45 29.66 -2.48 15.43
C ASN A 45 28.49 -3.29 14.81
N GLY A 46 28.37 -3.29 13.48
CA GLY A 46 27.30 -4.02 12.77
C GLY A 46 25.98 -3.26 12.62
N PHE A 47 25.86 -2.04 13.16
CA PHE A 47 24.70 -1.16 12.94
C PHE A 47 24.86 -0.36 11.66
N TYR A 48 23.95 -0.58 10.72
CA TYR A 48 23.80 0.16 9.47
C TYR A 48 22.54 1.02 9.52
N THR A 49 22.58 2.21 8.93
CA THR A 49 21.45 3.11 8.83
C THR A 49 21.29 3.59 7.40
N PHE A 50 20.06 3.55 6.90
CA PHE A 50 19.70 3.96 5.55
C PHE A 50 18.64 5.06 5.63
N THR A 51 18.70 5.99 4.69
CA THR A 51 17.78 7.13 4.63
C THR A 51 17.10 7.17 3.27
N ILE A 52 15.78 7.05 3.24
CA ILE A 52 14.97 7.01 2.02
C ILE A 52 14.16 8.31 1.97
N VAL A 53 14.42 9.15 0.97
CA VAL A 53 13.68 10.40 0.76
C VAL A 53 12.54 10.12 -0.23
N THR A 54 11.30 10.45 0.15
CA THR A 54 10.12 10.21 -0.68
C THR A 54 9.53 11.52 -1.17
N ASP A 55 9.15 11.59 -2.45
CA ASP A 55 8.47 12.76 -2.99
C ASP A 55 7.10 12.98 -2.30
N PRO A 56 6.59 14.21 -2.10
CA PRO A 56 5.24 14.44 -1.59
C PRO A 56 4.13 13.73 -2.38
N SER A 57 4.34 13.47 -3.68
CA SER A 57 3.44 12.72 -4.56
C SER A 57 3.74 11.22 -4.66
N ALA A 58 4.67 10.70 -3.84
CA ALA A 58 5.00 9.27 -3.83
C ALA A 58 3.76 8.41 -3.56
N GLN A 59 3.67 7.28 -4.26
CA GLN A 59 2.55 6.35 -4.14
C GLN A 59 2.38 5.87 -2.70
N THR A 60 1.16 5.95 -2.16
CA THR A 60 0.83 5.37 -0.86
C THR A 60 0.68 3.85 -0.95
N GLY A 61 0.83 3.15 0.16
CA GLY A 61 0.73 1.70 0.28
C GLY A 61 1.95 1.05 0.92
N VAL A 62 2.06 -0.27 0.76
CA VAL A 62 3.14 -1.08 1.32
C VAL A 62 4.29 -1.21 0.33
N TRP A 63 5.36 -0.48 0.58
CA TRP A 63 6.62 -0.57 -0.15
C TRP A 63 7.45 -1.74 0.36
N GLN A 64 8.27 -2.30 -0.52
CA GLN A 64 9.12 -3.45 -0.21
C GLN A 64 10.56 -3.00 -0.05
N SER A 65 11.18 -3.27 1.09
CA SER A 65 12.62 -3.08 1.26
C SER A 65 13.33 -4.42 1.43
N TYR A 66 14.46 -4.57 0.73
CA TYR A 66 15.32 -5.74 0.79
C TYR A 66 16.73 -5.29 1.15
N ILE A 67 17.27 -5.84 2.23
CA ILE A 67 18.67 -5.65 2.63
C ILE A 67 19.43 -6.91 2.24
N LYS A 68 20.45 -6.77 1.41
CA LYS A 68 21.28 -7.87 0.91
C LYS A 68 22.68 -7.81 1.50
N VAL A 69 23.16 -8.94 2.00
CA VAL A 69 24.51 -9.11 2.54
C VAL A 69 25.09 -10.37 1.92
N GLY A 70 26.03 -10.22 0.97
CA GLY A 70 26.51 -11.35 0.18
C GLY A 70 25.37 -12.02 -0.61
N GLY A 71 25.16 -13.32 -0.40
CA GLY A 71 24.08 -14.09 -1.04
C GLY A 71 22.74 -14.09 -0.30
N THR A 72 22.66 -13.46 0.89
CA THR A 72 21.46 -13.48 1.75
C THR A 72 20.67 -12.18 1.58
N SER A 73 19.34 -12.27 1.65
CA SER A 73 18.41 -11.13 1.53
C SER A 73 17.42 -11.12 2.69
N PHE A 74 17.21 -9.95 3.30
CA PHE A 74 16.29 -9.71 4.41
C PHE A 74 15.18 -8.75 3.95
N TYR A 75 13.93 -9.11 4.19
CA TYR A 75 12.77 -8.32 3.76
C TYR A 75 12.15 -7.54 4.93
N GLN A 76 11.85 -6.27 4.71
CA GLN A 76 11.09 -5.42 5.63
C GLN A 76 10.07 -4.58 4.85
N PRO A 77 8.76 -4.66 5.17
CA PRO A 77 7.77 -3.78 4.55
C PRO A 77 7.88 -2.36 5.11
N LEU A 78 7.72 -1.36 4.24
CA LEU A 78 7.66 0.06 4.59
C LEU A 78 6.27 0.61 4.23
N ARG A 79 5.48 1.02 5.22
CA ARG A 79 4.14 1.59 4.97
C ARG A 79 4.26 3.10 4.74
N ILE A 80 3.74 3.59 3.63
CA ILE A 80 3.73 5.01 3.28
C ILE A 80 2.28 5.42 3.04
N GLU A 81 1.74 6.29 3.88
CA GLU A 81 0.33 6.68 3.81
C GLU A 81 0.15 8.18 4.01
N SER A 82 -0.96 8.73 3.53
CA SER A 82 -1.39 10.09 3.85
C SER A 82 -2.16 10.07 5.17
N ILE A 83 -1.51 10.44 6.25
CA ILE A 83 -2.06 10.35 7.61
C ILE A 83 -2.15 11.72 8.30
N LYS A 84 -3.01 11.80 9.30
CA LYS A 84 -3.05 12.87 10.30
C LYS A 84 -2.76 12.25 11.67
N PRO A 85 -1.79 12.76 12.44
CA PRO A 85 -1.49 12.24 13.78
C PRO A 85 -2.70 12.36 14.71
N ASN A 86 -2.86 11.40 15.63
CA ASN A 86 -3.77 11.58 16.75
C ASN A 86 -3.32 12.78 17.60
N ARG A 87 -4.29 13.54 18.14
CA ARG A 87 -4.06 14.64 19.10
C ARG A 87 -4.48 14.26 20.52
N LEU A 88 -5.39 13.29 20.64
CA LEU A 88 -5.83 12.70 21.89
C LEU A 88 -5.23 11.29 22.01
N LYS A 89 -4.75 10.96 23.21
CA LYS A 89 -4.47 9.58 23.61
C LYS A 89 -5.79 8.94 24.02
N VAL A 90 -6.27 7.98 23.24
CA VAL A 90 -7.50 7.23 23.50
C VAL A 90 -7.13 5.81 23.95
N ARG A 91 -7.69 5.34 25.05
CA ARG A 91 -7.46 3.98 25.58
C ARG A 91 -8.75 3.41 26.13
N LEU A 92 -9.06 2.17 25.73
CA LEU A 92 -10.18 1.41 26.26
C LEU A 92 -9.66 0.27 27.13
N GLU A 93 -9.89 0.38 28.42
CA GLU A 93 -9.58 -0.67 29.39
C GLU A 93 -10.72 -1.68 29.42
N THR A 94 -10.43 -2.94 29.08
CA THR A 94 -11.39 -4.05 29.05
C THR A 94 -10.66 -5.39 29.17
N ASP A 95 -11.41 -6.47 29.42
CA ASP A 95 -10.88 -7.83 29.51
C ASP A 95 -10.27 -8.26 28.16
N SER A 96 -9.17 -9.04 28.19
CA SER A 96 -8.51 -9.55 26.97
C SER A 96 -9.32 -10.60 26.22
N ILE A 97 -10.27 -11.24 26.92
CA ILE A 97 -11.22 -12.19 26.35
C ILE A 97 -12.62 -11.74 26.76
N PHE A 98 -13.47 -11.58 25.76
CA PHE A 98 -14.85 -11.21 25.93
C PHE A 98 -15.76 -12.45 25.88
N ASP A 99 -16.35 -12.81 27.02
CA ASP A 99 -17.28 -13.94 27.13
C ASP A 99 -18.71 -13.49 26.79
N ALA A 100 -19.22 -13.90 25.62
CA ALA A 100 -20.54 -13.53 25.15
C ALA A 100 -21.68 -13.99 26.08
N SER A 101 -21.44 -15.05 26.87
CA SER A 101 -22.44 -15.57 27.80
C SER A 101 -22.74 -14.66 28.98
N ARG A 102 -21.87 -13.67 29.25
CA ARG A 102 -22.13 -12.62 30.25
C ARG A 102 -23.23 -11.66 29.81
N GLY A 103 -23.52 -11.57 28.50
CA GLY A 103 -24.59 -10.73 27.94
C GLY A 103 -24.31 -9.22 27.96
N THR A 104 -23.27 -8.77 28.66
CA THR A 104 -22.86 -7.36 28.74
C THR A 104 -21.38 -7.17 28.47
N PHE A 105 -21.05 -6.14 27.69
CA PHE A 105 -19.69 -5.62 27.50
C PHE A 105 -19.44 -4.49 28.49
N SER A 106 -18.38 -4.63 29.29
CA SER A 106 -17.90 -3.61 30.23
C SER A 106 -16.50 -3.13 29.86
N GLY A 107 -16.31 -1.81 29.91
CA GLY A 107 -14.98 -1.22 29.78
C GLY A 107 -14.95 0.24 30.20
N THR A 108 -13.76 0.77 30.39
CA THR A 108 -13.54 2.18 30.72
C THR A 108 -12.79 2.85 29.58
N LEU A 109 -13.44 3.79 28.90
CA LEU A 109 -12.81 4.62 27.89
C LEU A 109 -12.17 5.83 28.57
N ASN A 110 -10.85 5.95 28.44
CA ASN A 110 -10.06 7.07 28.90
C ASN A 110 -9.52 7.84 27.70
N ALA A 111 -9.67 9.16 27.72
CA ALA A 111 -9.05 10.03 26.76
C ALA A 111 -8.49 11.29 27.39
N GLN A 112 -7.32 11.68 26.90
CA GLN A 112 -6.60 12.88 27.30
C GLN A 112 -5.91 13.46 26.08
N TRP A 113 -5.71 14.77 26.05
CA TRP A 113 -4.82 15.40 25.09
C TRP A 113 -3.41 14.86 25.24
N LEU A 114 -2.67 14.70 24.13
CA LEU A 114 -1.31 14.16 24.17
C LEU A 114 -0.36 15.01 25.03
N HIS A 115 -0.64 16.28 25.24
CA HIS A 115 0.11 17.16 26.14
C HIS A 115 -0.29 17.05 27.63
N GLY A 116 -1.25 16.17 27.97
CA GLY A 116 -1.61 15.79 29.34
C GLY A 116 -2.93 16.35 29.89
N ALA A 117 -3.61 17.27 29.20
CA ALA A 117 -4.89 17.78 29.68
C ALA A 117 -6.02 16.73 29.54
N PRO A 118 -7.02 16.71 30.44
CA PRO A 118 -8.18 15.83 30.29
C PRO A 118 -8.99 16.19 29.03
N ALA A 119 -9.49 15.18 28.31
CA ALA A 119 -10.37 15.37 27.15
C ALA A 119 -11.82 15.61 27.60
N SER A 120 -12.06 16.73 28.26
CA SER A 120 -13.29 17.00 29.00
C SER A 120 -14.51 17.10 28.08
N ASN A 121 -15.58 16.35 28.39
CA ASN A 121 -16.89 16.45 27.74
C ASN A 121 -16.90 16.19 26.21
N LEU A 122 -15.83 15.62 25.64
CA LEU A 122 -15.78 15.31 24.21
C LEU A 122 -16.69 14.14 23.85
N LYS A 123 -17.27 14.18 22.64
CA LYS A 123 -18.06 13.08 22.09
C LYS A 123 -17.14 11.88 21.84
N ALA A 124 -17.60 10.68 22.14
CA ALA A 124 -16.88 9.45 21.94
C ALA A 124 -17.77 8.32 21.38
N GLU A 125 -17.17 7.42 20.61
CA GLU A 125 -17.81 6.24 20.03
C GLU A 125 -16.89 5.03 20.20
N VAL A 126 -17.45 3.85 20.49
CA VAL A 126 -16.72 2.58 20.45
C VAL A 126 -17.47 1.58 19.57
N SER A 127 -16.78 1.02 18.59
CA SER A 127 -17.32 0.00 17.68
C SER A 127 -16.50 -1.29 17.75
N LEU A 128 -17.14 -2.44 17.58
CA LEU A 128 -16.54 -3.79 17.57
C LEU A 128 -16.82 -4.44 16.22
N SER A 129 -15.78 -4.89 15.51
CA SER A 129 -15.92 -5.80 14.37
C SER A 129 -15.42 -7.19 14.72
N LEU A 130 -16.18 -8.21 14.33
CA LEU A 130 -15.87 -9.61 14.62
C LEU A 130 -15.38 -10.33 13.37
N SER A 131 -14.33 -11.13 13.49
CA SER A 131 -13.76 -11.93 12.41
C SER A 131 -13.32 -13.31 12.92
N LYS A 132 -13.18 -14.29 12.03
CA LYS A 132 -12.72 -15.65 12.39
C LYS A 132 -11.26 -15.64 12.86
N THR A 133 -10.91 -16.51 13.82
CA THR A 133 -9.52 -16.79 14.18
C THR A 133 -9.22 -18.28 14.10
N GLU A 134 -8.08 -18.66 13.52
CA GLU A 134 -7.73 -20.08 13.31
C GLU A 134 -7.03 -20.72 14.52
N HIS A 135 -6.27 -19.94 15.29
CA HIS A 135 -5.47 -20.45 16.41
C HIS A 135 -5.76 -19.66 17.70
N PRO A 136 -6.93 -19.88 18.34
CA PRO A 136 -7.32 -19.15 19.54
C PRO A 136 -6.62 -19.63 20.82
N PHE A 137 -6.13 -20.88 20.87
CA PHE A 137 -5.56 -21.47 22.08
C PHE A 137 -4.07 -21.77 21.96
N LYS A 138 -3.27 -21.13 22.82
CA LYS A 138 -1.84 -21.40 22.95
C LYS A 138 -1.61 -22.86 23.41
N ASN A 139 -0.58 -23.53 22.89
CA ASN A 139 -0.21 -24.94 23.13
C ASN A 139 -1.07 -26.01 22.43
N TYR A 140 -2.07 -25.63 21.63
CA TYR A 140 -2.90 -26.56 20.87
C TYR A 140 -2.72 -26.38 19.35
N GLU A 141 -1.51 -26.00 18.94
CA GLU A 141 -1.07 -25.80 17.56
C GLU A 141 -1.16 -27.15 16.80
N GLY A 142 -2.27 -27.38 16.12
CA GLY A 142 -2.58 -28.63 15.42
C GLY A 142 -3.98 -29.17 15.66
N TYR A 143 -4.71 -28.62 16.64
CA TYR A 143 -6.14 -28.84 16.79
C TYR A 143 -6.92 -27.81 15.96
N ALA A 144 -7.95 -28.28 15.26
CA ALA A 144 -8.98 -27.42 14.71
C ALA A 144 -10.00 -27.09 15.81
N PHE A 145 -10.40 -25.82 15.88
CA PHE A 145 -11.43 -25.33 16.80
C PHE A 145 -12.56 -24.61 16.07
N ASN A 146 -12.52 -24.55 14.75
CA ASN A 146 -13.57 -23.92 13.95
C ASN A 146 -14.49 -24.97 13.35
N ASN A 147 -15.76 -24.64 13.19
CA ASN A 147 -16.73 -25.36 12.39
C ASN A 147 -16.48 -25.03 10.91
N PRO A 148 -16.00 -25.98 10.09
CA PRO A 148 -15.77 -25.73 8.66
C PRO A 148 -17.06 -25.58 7.85
N LEU A 149 -18.23 -25.82 8.46
CA LEU A 149 -19.55 -25.65 7.82
C LEU A 149 -20.20 -24.29 8.09
N SER A 150 -19.60 -23.49 8.97
CA SER A 150 -20.11 -22.17 9.29
C SER A 150 -19.56 -21.13 8.32
N GLN A 151 -20.47 -20.36 7.72
CA GLN A 151 -20.16 -19.14 6.99
C GLN A 151 -20.38 -17.96 7.95
N PHE A 152 -19.30 -17.23 8.25
CA PHE A 152 -19.35 -16.09 9.15
C PHE A 152 -18.78 -14.85 8.47
N THR A 153 -19.65 -13.85 8.26
CA THR A 153 -19.28 -12.56 7.68
C THR A 153 -18.87 -11.58 8.78
N THR A 154 -17.91 -10.71 8.46
CA THR A 154 -17.50 -9.65 9.39
C THR A 154 -18.63 -8.66 9.56
N ASN A 155 -19.12 -8.51 10.78
CA ASN A 155 -20.15 -7.52 11.13
C ASN A 155 -19.55 -6.48 12.10
N SER A 156 -19.91 -5.21 11.92
CA SER A 156 -19.52 -4.11 12.80
C SER A 156 -20.69 -3.70 13.69
N HIS A 157 -20.46 -3.59 15.00
CA HIS A 157 -21.46 -3.25 15.99
C HIS A 157 -21.00 -2.04 16.80
N LYS A 158 -21.90 -1.08 17.02
CA LYS A 158 -21.63 0.04 17.92
C LYS A 158 -21.86 -0.39 19.37
N LEU A 159 -20.81 -0.35 20.19
CA LEU A 159 -20.86 -0.66 21.62
C LEU A 159 -21.19 0.57 22.46
N PHE A 160 -20.74 1.76 22.05
CA PHE A 160 -20.94 2.98 22.81
C PHE A 160 -21.05 4.19 21.90
N GLU A 161 -21.94 5.11 22.23
CA GLU A 161 -21.97 6.48 21.72
C GLU A 161 -22.40 7.40 22.87
N GLY A 162 -21.61 8.42 23.16
CA GLY A 162 -21.89 9.34 24.27
C GLY A 162 -20.78 10.37 24.43
N ASN A 163 -20.71 10.99 25.60
CA ASN A 163 -19.68 11.98 25.94
C ASN A 163 -18.81 11.47 27.10
N LEU A 164 -17.55 11.89 27.10
CA LEU A 164 -16.65 11.75 28.25
C LEU A 164 -17.11 12.68 29.38
N ASN A 165 -16.70 12.39 30.62
CA ASN A 165 -16.92 13.28 31.75
C ASN A 165 -15.84 14.38 31.84
N ALA A 166 -15.88 15.21 32.88
CA ALA A 166 -14.92 16.30 33.11
C ALA A 166 -13.47 15.86 33.35
N SER A 167 -13.23 14.56 33.58
CA SER A 167 -11.89 13.98 33.70
C SER A 167 -11.45 13.24 32.43
N GLY A 168 -12.25 13.28 31.35
CA GLY A 168 -11.95 12.58 30.09
C GLY A 168 -12.28 11.08 30.12
N VAL A 169 -13.20 10.65 31.00
CA VAL A 169 -13.52 9.22 31.20
C VAL A 169 -14.99 8.93 30.85
N ALA A 170 -15.25 7.80 30.21
CA ALA A 170 -16.59 7.23 30.04
C ALA A 170 -16.62 5.75 30.42
N GLY A 171 -17.56 5.39 31.29
CA GLY A 171 -17.87 3.98 31.58
C GLY A 171 -18.78 3.41 30.49
N ILE A 172 -18.39 2.28 29.91
CA ILE A 172 -19.13 1.59 28.86
C ILE A 172 -19.78 0.35 29.47
N ASN A 173 -21.12 0.28 29.36
CA ASN A 173 -21.89 -0.91 29.66
C ASN A 173 -22.92 -1.10 28.54
N SER A 174 -22.70 -2.09 27.68
CA SER A 174 -23.52 -2.30 26.48
C SER A 174 -23.93 -3.76 26.31
N LYS A 175 -25.06 -3.97 25.62
CA LYS A 175 -25.48 -5.33 25.27
C LYS A 175 -24.53 -5.90 24.22
N VAL A 176 -24.22 -7.18 24.39
CA VAL A 176 -23.32 -7.89 23.51
C VAL A 176 -24.00 -8.16 22.17
N PRO A 177 -23.35 -7.87 21.04
CA PRO A 177 -23.84 -8.34 19.76
C PRO A 177 -23.74 -9.87 19.70
N MET A 178 -24.84 -10.55 19.38
CA MET A 178 -24.82 -11.99 19.17
C MET A 178 -24.08 -12.32 17.87
N ALA A 179 -23.04 -13.14 17.96
CA ALA A 179 -22.34 -13.67 16.81
C ALA A 179 -23.04 -14.96 16.32
N GLU A 180 -24.20 -14.79 15.68
CA GLU A 180 -24.92 -15.92 15.09
C GLU A 180 -24.01 -16.66 14.09
N ASN A 181 -24.09 -18.00 14.11
CA ASN A 181 -23.26 -18.89 13.30
C ASN A 181 -21.75 -18.74 13.50
N ALA A 182 -21.23 -18.21 14.62
CA ALA A 182 -19.80 -18.16 14.84
C ALA A 182 -19.14 -19.56 14.69
N PRO A 183 -18.10 -19.72 13.84
CA PRO A 183 -17.48 -21.03 13.64
C PRO A 183 -16.73 -21.54 14.87
N GLY A 184 -16.34 -20.65 15.76
CA GLY A 184 -15.56 -20.96 16.95
C GLY A 184 -15.22 -19.67 17.70
N MET A 185 -14.06 -19.61 18.33
CA MET A 185 -13.57 -18.37 18.94
C MET A 185 -13.42 -17.33 17.83
N LEU A 186 -13.79 -16.09 18.11
CA LEU A 186 -13.67 -14.97 17.18
C LEU A 186 -12.58 -14.00 17.64
N ARG A 187 -12.06 -13.25 16.68
CA ARG A 187 -11.23 -12.07 16.92
C ARG A 187 -12.12 -10.83 16.84
N GLY A 188 -12.16 -10.08 17.93
CA GLY A 188 -12.84 -8.79 18.00
C GLY A 188 -11.86 -7.64 17.81
N ASN A 189 -12.07 -6.80 16.81
CA ASN A 189 -11.34 -5.54 16.64
C ASN A 189 -12.22 -4.41 17.18
N ILE A 190 -11.79 -3.80 18.28
CA ILE A 190 -12.45 -2.66 18.87
C ILE A 190 -11.78 -1.39 18.35
N LEU A 191 -12.59 -0.45 17.88
CA LEU A 191 -12.17 0.88 17.45
C LEU A 191 -12.88 1.93 18.31
N SER A 192 -12.10 2.62 19.14
CA SER A 192 -12.55 3.71 19.98
C SER A 192 -12.20 5.04 19.30
N ARG A 193 -13.17 5.95 19.19
CA ARG A 193 -13.03 7.28 18.58
C ARG A 193 -13.45 8.34 19.58
N VAL A 194 -12.70 9.44 19.64
CA VAL A 194 -13.06 10.64 20.40
C VAL A 194 -12.97 11.84 19.46
N TYR A 195 -14.04 12.62 19.42
CA TYR A 195 -14.23 13.73 18.50
C TYR A 195 -13.90 15.05 19.17
N GLU A 196 -13.03 15.83 18.54
CA GLU A 196 -12.78 17.21 18.89
C GLU A 196 -14.00 18.07 18.51
N THR A 197 -14.20 19.18 19.21
CA THR A 197 -15.28 20.14 18.92
C THR A 197 -15.18 20.76 17.53
N GLY A 198 -13.98 20.86 16.96
CA GLY A 198 -13.73 21.28 15.58
C GLY A 198 -14.10 20.23 14.51
N GLY A 199 -14.65 19.07 14.90
CA GLY A 199 -15.07 18.00 13.99
C GLY A 199 -13.98 17.00 13.62
N ASP A 200 -12.77 17.16 14.14
CA ASP A 200 -11.67 16.21 14.00
C ASP A 200 -11.86 15.00 14.93
N MET A 201 -11.12 13.91 14.71
CA MET A 201 -11.18 12.75 15.60
C MET A 201 -9.81 12.13 15.83
N SER A 202 -9.60 11.64 17.05
CA SER A 202 -8.52 10.72 17.38
C SER A 202 -9.10 9.35 17.67
N PHE A 203 -8.36 8.29 17.33
CA PHE A 203 -8.86 6.92 17.50
C PHE A 203 -7.79 5.97 18.02
N TYR A 204 -8.26 4.87 18.59
CA TYR A 204 -7.43 3.76 19.03
C TYR A 204 -8.08 2.43 18.65
N ALA A 205 -7.31 1.58 17.98
CA ALA A 205 -7.72 0.22 17.62
C ALA A 205 -7.03 -0.78 18.54
N GLN A 206 -7.81 -1.75 19.05
CA GLN A 206 -7.29 -2.86 19.83
C GLN A 206 -7.98 -4.16 19.46
N THR A 207 -7.29 -5.28 19.64
CA THR A 207 -7.82 -6.61 19.35
C THR A 207 -8.02 -7.39 20.65
N ILE A 208 -9.16 -8.06 20.75
CA ILE A 208 -9.52 -8.97 21.83
C ILE A 208 -9.97 -10.32 21.25
N TYR A 209 -10.00 -11.36 22.07
CA TYR A 209 -10.76 -12.56 21.72
C TYR A 209 -12.23 -12.37 22.10
N TYR A 210 -13.14 -12.80 21.24
CA TYR A 210 -14.58 -12.85 21.50
C TYR A 210 -15.01 -14.31 21.54
N SER A 211 -15.58 -14.72 22.66
CA SER A 211 -15.92 -16.10 22.96
C SER A 211 -17.44 -16.32 22.92
N PRO A 212 -18.01 -16.80 21.81
CA PRO A 212 -19.45 -17.11 21.73
C PRO A 212 -19.83 -18.35 22.56
N TYR A 213 -18.88 -19.23 22.85
CA TYR A 213 -19.12 -20.49 23.55
C TYR A 213 -18.41 -20.53 24.92
N LYS A 214 -19.02 -21.21 25.89
CA LYS A 214 -18.41 -21.42 27.23
C LYS A 214 -17.34 -22.49 27.25
N VAL A 215 -17.39 -23.43 26.31
CA VAL A 215 -16.40 -24.50 26.11
C VAL A 215 -16.24 -24.75 24.62
N TYR A 216 -15.01 -25.06 24.22
CA TYR A 216 -14.62 -25.33 22.84
C TYR A 216 -14.16 -26.78 22.71
N ALA A 217 -14.91 -27.56 21.94
CA ALA A 217 -14.41 -28.78 21.33
C ALA A 217 -13.30 -28.47 20.32
N GLY A 218 -12.16 -29.13 20.44
CA GLY A 218 -11.09 -29.13 19.45
C GLY A 218 -10.82 -30.54 18.94
N VAL A 219 -10.52 -30.69 17.66
CA VAL A 219 -10.19 -31.98 17.04
C VAL A 219 -8.88 -31.90 16.29
N LYS A 220 -7.99 -32.87 16.52
CA LYS A 220 -6.73 -33.02 15.81
C LYS A 220 -6.77 -34.32 15.03
N ALA A 221 -6.73 -34.20 13.71
CA ALA A 221 -6.62 -35.36 12.83
C ALA A 221 -5.26 -36.06 13.02
N PRO A 222 -5.22 -37.40 12.88
CA PRO A 222 -3.96 -38.09 12.77
C PRO A 222 -3.22 -37.56 11.53
N LYS A 223 -1.93 -37.29 11.68
CA LYS A 223 -1.09 -36.91 10.54
C LYS A 223 -0.54 -38.19 9.92
N PRO A 224 -0.65 -38.37 8.60
CA PRO A 224 0.09 -39.46 7.97
C PRO A 224 1.59 -39.20 8.10
N PRO A 225 2.42 -40.25 8.04
CA PRO A 225 3.86 -40.09 7.87
C PRO A 225 4.18 -39.18 6.68
N GLN A 226 5.31 -38.48 6.75
CA GLN A 226 5.68 -37.50 5.73
C GLN A 226 5.72 -38.13 4.32
N GLY A 227 4.91 -37.61 3.40
CA GLY A 227 4.81 -38.12 2.01
C GLY A 227 3.85 -39.30 1.82
N GLN A 228 3.08 -39.67 2.85
CA GLN A 228 2.06 -40.73 2.79
C GLN A 228 0.65 -40.15 3.01
N PHE A 229 -0.36 -40.99 2.78
CA PHE A 229 -1.76 -40.70 3.12
C PHE A 229 -2.16 -41.51 4.35
N LEU A 230 -3.28 -41.14 4.99
CA LEU A 230 -3.92 -42.05 5.93
C LEU A 230 -4.40 -43.27 5.13
N GLU A 231 -4.28 -44.47 5.67
CA GLU A 231 -4.54 -45.68 4.90
C GLU A 231 -5.89 -46.31 5.26
N THR A 232 -6.53 -46.96 4.27
CA THR A 232 -7.68 -47.84 4.53
C THR A 232 -7.30 -49.04 5.38
N ASP A 233 -8.30 -49.65 6.02
CA ASP A 233 -8.17 -50.82 6.89
C ASP A 233 -7.27 -50.58 8.13
N LYS A 234 -6.92 -49.31 8.41
CA LYS A 234 -6.23 -48.88 9.63
C LYS A 234 -7.13 -48.01 10.50
N SER A 235 -7.01 -48.18 11.82
CA SER A 235 -7.68 -47.32 12.78
C SER A 235 -7.03 -45.93 12.81
N LEU A 236 -7.80 -44.92 12.45
CA LEU A 236 -7.47 -43.50 12.47
C LEU A 236 -7.94 -42.91 13.80
N THR A 237 -7.01 -42.60 14.69
CA THR A 237 -7.31 -41.97 15.98
C THR A 237 -7.25 -40.46 15.88
N PHE A 238 -8.38 -39.80 16.14
CA PHE A 238 -8.52 -38.36 16.26
C PHE A 238 -8.45 -37.99 17.74
N ASP A 239 -7.51 -37.11 18.09
CA ASP A 239 -7.45 -36.56 19.44
C ASP A 239 -8.50 -35.45 19.57
N VAL A 240 -9.31 -35.53 20.60
CA VAL A 240 -10.35 -34.54 20.91
C VAL A 240 -10.00 -33.86 22.23
N VAL A 241 -10.13 -32.55 22.28
CA VAL A 241 -9.93 -31.75 23.49
C VAL A 241 -11.15 -30.90 23.77
N SER A 242 -11.44 -30.61 25.03
CA SER A 242 -12.45 -29.63 25.44
C SER A 242 -11.85 -28.60 26.38
N LEU A 243 -11.90 -27.33 25.96
CA LEU A 243 -11.22 -26.21 26.60
C LEU A 243 -12.18 -25.09 27.01
N THR A 244 -11.90 -24.40 28.11
CA THR A 244 -12.50 -23.09 28.41
C THR A 244 -11.99 -22.01 27.43
N PRO A 245 -12.60 -20.81 27.37
CA PRO A 245 -12.09 -19.69 26.59
C PRO A 245 -10.65 -19.29 26.94
N ASN A 246 -10.19 -19.60 28.15
CA ASN A 246 -8.82 -19.35 28.61
C ASN A 246 -7.84 -20.49 28.27
N GLY A 247 -8.27 -21.52 27.55
CA GLY A 247 -7.44 -22.67 27.17
C GLY A 247 -7.23 -23.70 28.29
N GLN A 248 -8.04 -23.67 29.36
CA GLN A 248 -7.97 -24.66 30.44
C GLN A 248 -8.81 -25.89 30.08
N LYS A 249 -8.28 -27.09 30.36
CA LYS A 249 -8.97 -28.36 30.08
C LYS A 249 -10.22 -28.53 30.96
N VAL A 250 -11.32 -29.00 30.38
CA VAL A 250 -12.59 -29.25 31.08
C VAL A 250 -13.18 -30.57 30.60
N SER A 251 -13.57 -31.44 31.52
CA SER A 251 -14.22 -32.71 31.17
C SER A 251 -15.63 -32.52 30.59
N ARG A 252 -16.00 -33.39 29.64
CA ARG A 252 -17.35 -33.46 29.03
C ARG A 252 -17.79 -34.91 28.91
N SER A 253 -19.04 -35.20 29.25
CA SER A 253 -19.58 -36.57 29.24
C SER A 253 -20.39 -36.92 27.99
N ASN A 254 -20.92 -35.93 27.26
CA ASN A 254 -21.91 -36.13 26.18
C ASN A 254 -21.54 -35.38 24.89
N MET A 255 -20.30 -35.51 24.42
CA MET A 255 -19.92 -35.01 23.11
C MET A 255 -20.35 -36.00 22.02
N THR A 256 -20.59 -35.51 20.81
CA THR A 256 -20.97 -36.33 19.66
C THR A 256 -20.01 -36.10 18.51
N TYR A 257 -19.75 -37.13 17.71
CA TYR A 257 -19.00 -36.99 16.46
C TYR A 257 -19.79 -37.56 15.29
N LYS A 258 -19.55 -36.99 14.11
CA LYS A 258 -20.04 -37.49 12.83
C LYS A 258 -18.92 -37.42 11.80
N VAL A 259 -18.78 -38.46 10.99
CA VAL A 259 -17.83 -38.52 9.88
C VAL A 259 -18.62 -38.59 8.58
N TYR A 260 -18.26 -37.74 7.63
CA TYR A 260 -18.87 -37.67 6.30
C TYR A 260 -17.83 -37.99 5.24
N LYS A 261 -18.22 -38.73 4.19
CA LYS A 261 -17.41 -38.90 2.97
C LYS A 261 -17.75 -37.76 2.00
N LEU A 262 -16.72 -37.07 1.51
CA LEU A 262 -16.86 -35.98 0.54
C LEU A 262 -16.64 -36.53 -0.87
N ASN A 263 -17.70 -36.59 -1.67
CA ASN A 263 -17.70 -37.10 -3.04
C ASN A 263 -17.38 -35.96 -4.02
N TRP A 264 -16.46 -36.23 -4.94
CA TRP A 264 -16.05 -35.30 -6.00
C TRP A 264 -17.00 -35.41 -7.21
N SER A 265 -17.43 -34.28 -7.79
CA SER A 265 -18.04 -34.23 -9.14
C SER A 265 -17.24 -33.27 -10.02
N TRP A 266 -16.77 -33.74 -11.18
CA TRP A 266 -15.79 -33.05 -12.04
C TRP A 266 -16.40 -31.91 -12.91
N TRP A 267 -17.64 -31.51 -12.66
CA TRP A 267 -18.24 -30.29 -13.18
C TRP A 267 -18.72 -29.41 -12.01
N TRP A 268 -18.41 -28.11 -12.11
CA TRP A 268 -18.50 -27.01 -11.12
C TRP A 268 -17.13 -26.54 -10.59
N ASN A 269 -16.77 -25.35 -11.05
CA ASN A 269 -15.48 -24.69 -10.96
C ASN A 269 -15.48 -23.61 -9.85
N SER A 270 -14.26 -23.28 -9.41
CA SER A 270 -13.78 -22.02 -8.80
C SER A 270 -14.35 -21.57 -7.46
N SER A 271 -13.40 -21.34 -6.54
CA SER A 271 -13.45 -20.45 -5.35
C SER A 271 -14.54 -20.79 -4.32
N GLU A 272 -14.07 -21.39 -3.21
CA GLU A 272 -14.82 -21.71 -1.99
C GLU A 272 -15.77 -22.93 -2.11
N GLU A 273 -15.24 -24.13 -1.82
CA GLU A 273 -16.06 -25.35 -1.63
C GLU A 273 -17.04 -25.12 -0.46
N ASP A 274 -18.32 -24.85 -0.73
CA ASP A 274 -19.38 -24.76 0.30
C ASP A 274 -19.73 -26.16 0.83
N LEU A 275 -18.92 -26.64 1.78
CA LEU A 275 -19.13 -27.91 2.51
C LEU A 275 -20.52 -27.99 3.17
N GLY A 276 -21.12 -26.86 3.51
CA GLY A 276 -22.47 -26.78 4.08
C GLY A 276 -23.55 -27.22 3.10
N SER A 277 -23.47 -26.74 1.85
CA SER A 277 -24.37 -27.18 0.77
C SER A 277 -24.26 -28.68 0.47
N TYR A 278 -23.05 -29.24 0.55
CA TYR A 278 -22.79 -30.67 0.34
C TYR A 278 -23.47 -31.53 1.41
N ILE A 279 -23.33 -31.17 2.70
CA ILE A 279 -23.86 -31.96 3.82
C ILE A 279 -25.37 -31.76 4.02
N ASN A 280 -25.91 -30.60 3.63
CA ASN A 280 -27.35 -30.32 3.69
C ASN A 280 -28.14 -30.94 2.52
N ASN A 281 -27.47 -31.53 1.52
CA ASN A 281 -28.14 -32.30 0.48
C ASN A 281 -28.76 -33.57 1.10
N THR A 282 -30.07 -33.78 0.87
CA THR A 282 -30.87 -34.90 1.39
C THR A 282 -30.32 -36.29 1.04
N ALA A 283 -29.33 -36.38 0.14
CA ALA A 283 -28.64 -37.61 -0.25
C ALA A 283 -27.36 -37.94 0.56
N VAL A 284 -26.86 -37.08 1.44
CA VAL A 284 -25.58 -37.30 2.15
C VAL A 284 -25.80 -37.83 3.57
N SER A 285 -25.56 -39.14 3.77
CA SER A 285 -25.59 -39.80 5.09
C SER A 285 -24.18 -39.84 5.73
N PRO A 286 -24.04 -39.65 7.05
CA PRO A 286 -22.75 -39.81 7.73
C PRO A 286 -22.29 -41.27 7.61
N VAL A 287 -21.00 -41.48 7.30
CA VAL A 287 -20.38 -42.81 7.22
C VAL A 287 -20.02 -43.38 8.59
N ALA A 288 -19.91 -42.52 9.61
CA ALA A 288 -19.83 -42.93 11.01
C ALA A 288 -20.43 -41.85 11.92
N GLN A 289 -20.98 -42.25 13.06
CA GLN A 289 -21.38 -41.34 14.13
C GLN A 289 -21.32 -42.04 15.48
N GLY A 290 -21.11 -41.27 16.55
CA GLY A 290 -21.08 -41.82 17.90
C GLY A 290 -21.02 -40.74 18.98
N THR A 291 -20.95 -41.19 20.23
CA THR A 291 -20.72 -40.34 21.40
C THR A 291 -19.30 -40.52 21.92
N LEU A 292 -18.76 -39.48 22.55
CA LEU A 292 -17.46 -39.52 23.21
C LEU A 292 -17.51 -38.66 24.48
N SER A 293 -16.62 -38.98 25.41
CA SER A 293 -16.35 -38.17 26.59
C SER A 293 -14.90 -37.71 26.59
N THR A 294 -14.65 -36.56 27.20
CA THR A 294 -13.31 -36.05 27.47
C THR A 294 -13.07 -36.12 28.98
N SER A 295 -12.05 -36.88 29.39
CA SER A 295 -11.61 -36.97 30.79
C SER A 295 -10.41 -36.07 30.99
N ASN A 296 -10.46 -35.19 31.99
CA ASN A 296 -9.48 -34.11 32.16
C ASN A 296 -9.31 -33.27 30.86
N GLY A 297 -10.42 -33.09 30.13
CA GLY A 297 -10.49 -32.38 28.86
C GLY A 297 -9.87 -33.08 27.66
N GLU A 298 -9.51 -34.36 27.74
CA GLU A 298 -8.99 -35.15 26.61
C GLU A 298 -9.85 -36.37 26.29
N GLY A 299 -10.06 -36.63 25.01
CA GLY A 299 -10.80 -37.77 24.48
C GLY A 299 -10.25 -38.21 23.13
N LYS A 300 -10.74 -39.34 22.63
CA LYS A 300 -10.31 -39.91 21.34
C LYS A 300 -11.49 -40.44 20.56
N VAL A 301 -11.44 -40.28 19.24
CA VAL A 301 -12.36 -40.94 18.30
C VAL A 301 -11.55 -41.85 17.41
N ASN A 302 -11.90 -43.13 17.36
CA ASN A 302 -11.33 -44.06 16.41
C ASN A 302 -12.30 -44.22 15.23
N PHE A 303 -11.77 -44.07 14.02
CA PHE A 303 -12.52 -44.25 12.78
C PHE A 303 -11.67 -45.06 11.81
N GLN A 304 -12.29 -45.86 10.97
CA GLN A 304 -11.60 -46.64 9.96
C GLN A 304 -12.35 -46.50 8.64
N VAL A 305 -11.62 -46.44 7.54
CA VAL A 305 -12.18 -46.55 6.20
C VAL A 305 -11.84 -47.93 5.68
N ASP A 306 -12.85 -48.74 5.39
CA ASP A 306 -12.65 -50.08 4.86
C ASP A 306 -12.48 -50.04 3.35
N TYR A 307 -11.54 -50.83 2.81
CA TYR A 307 -11.41 -50.99 1.38
C TYR A 307 -12.70 -51.56 0.74
N PRO A 308 -13.11 -51.13 -0.47
CA PRO A 308 -12.39 -50.28 -1.43
C PRO A 308 -12.66 -48.78 -1.29
N ASP A 309 -13.22 -48.30 -0.18
CA ASP A 309 -13.47 -46.86 -0.02
C ASP A 309 -12.18 -46.06 0.16
N TRP A 310 -12.12 -44.85 -0.38
CA TRP A 310 -11.01 -43.90 -0.26
C TRP A 310 -11.52 -42.49 -0.55
N GLY A 311 -10.68 -41.48 -0.32
CA GLY A 311 -10.96 -40.08 -0.67
C GLY A 311 -10.95 -39.14 0.53
N ARG A 312 -11.63 -38.00 0.37
CA ARG A 312 -11.73 -36.97 1.40
C ARG A 312 -12.86 -37.27 2.37
N TYR A 313 -12.60 -37.07 3.65
CA TYR A 313 -13.56 -37.21 4.73
C TYR A 313 -13.54 -35.95 5.60
N LEU A 314 -14.67 -35.67 6.25
CA LEU A 314 -14.82 -34.62 7.23
C LEU A 314 -15.31 -35.23 8.54
N ILE A 315 -14.54 -35.05 9.62
CA ILE A 315 -15.03 -35.33 10.97
C ILE A 315 -15.52 -34.04 11.60
N LEU A 316 -16.73 -34.07 12.15
CA LEU A 316 -17.30 -33.04 13.01
C LEU A 316 -17.41 -33.56 14.42
N VAL A 317 -17.03 -32.73 15.40
CA VAL A 317 -17.19 -33.00 16.82
C VAL A 317 -18.02 -31.87 17.42
N LYS A 318 -19.11 -32.21 18.10
CA LYS A 318 -20.03 -31.27 18.73
C LYS A 318 -20.13 -31.53 20.22
N ASP A 319 -19.88 -30.48 21.01
CA ASP A 319 -20.27 -30.45 22.42
C ASP A 319 -21.73 -30.03 22.53
N ALA A 320 -22.59 -30.93 23.02
CA ALA A 320 -24.03 -30.68 23.12
C ALA A 320 -24.37 -29.64 24.19
N GLU A 321 -23.53 -29.48 25.23
CA GLU A 321 -23.78 -28.55 26.33
C GLU A 321 -23.45 -27.11 25.95
N SER A 322 -22.28 -26.87 25.35
CA SER A 322 -21.92 -25.52 24.87
C SER A 322 -22.52 -25.18 23.51
N GLY A 323 -22.92 -26.19 22.72
CA GLY A 323 -23.35 -26.03 21.33
C GLY A 323 -22.19 -25.87 20.34
N HIS A 324 -20.94 -25.79 20.79
CA HIS A 324 -19.78 -25.62 19.92
C HIS A 324 -19.57 -26.85 19.05
N THR A 325 -19.39 -26.63 17.75
CA THR A 325 -19.04 -27.67 16.79
C THR A 325 -17.70 -27.32 16.17
N THR A 326 -16.82 -28.29 16.03
CA THR A 326 -15.56 -28.15 15.30
C THR A 326 -15.46 -29.24 14.24
N GLY A 327 -14.64 -29.05 13.23
CA GLY A 327 -14.35 -30.09 12.27
C GLY A 327 -13.01 -29.94 11.58
N THR A 328 -12.53 -31.06 11.04
CA THR A 328 -11.31 -31.09 10.25
C THR A 328 -11.46 -32.08 9.10
N MET A 329 -10.92 -31.72 7.94
CA MET A 329 -10.87 -32.62 6.80
C MET A 329 -9.62 -33.50 6.87
N PHE A 330 -9.75 -34.72 6.41
CA PHE A 330 -8.65 -35.65 6.26
C PHE A 330 -8.83 -36.47 4.99
N TYR A 331 -7.74 -36.97 4.44
CA TYR A 331 -7.75 -37.77 3.23
C TYR A 331 -7.21 -39.17 3.53
N VAL A 332 -7.94 -40.18 3.09
CA VAL A 332 -7.58 -41.59 3.25
C VAL A 332 -7.43 -42.21 1.87
N ASP A 333 -6.34 -42.93 1.63
CA ASP A 333 -6.06 -43.63 0.39
C ASP A 333 -5.78 -45.12 0.65
N TRP A 334 -5.73 -45.91 -0.41
CA TRP A 334 -5.35 -47.31 -0.30
C TRP A 334 -3.87 -47.45 0.09
N PRO A 335 -3.51 -48.47 0.88
CA PRO A 335 -2.12 -48.81 1.15
C PRO A 335 -1.33 -48.99 -0.16
N ALA A 336 -0.13 -48.44 -0.22
CA ALA A 336 0.77 -48.53 -1.38
C ALA A 336 1.10 -49.97 -1.80
N SER A 337 0.94 -50.94 -0.88
CA SER A 337 1.09 -52.38 -1.09
C SER A 337 0.06 -53.01 -2.03
N ARG A 338 -1.07 -52.34 -2.32
CA ARG A 338 -2.15 -52.86 -3.19
C ARG A 338 -2.02 -52.52 -4.68
N GLY A 339 -0.91 -51.89 -5.14
CA GLY A 339 -0.77 -51.40 -6.52
C GLY A 339 -1.09 -49.89 -6.59
N ARG A 340 -0.20 -48.93 -6.88
CA ARG A 340 1.08 -48.90 -7.63
C ARG A 340 2.33 -49.40 -6.85
N ALA A 341 2.25 -50.64 -6.36
CA ALA A 341 3.24 -51.71 -6.44
C ALA A 341 4.73 -51.32 -6.24
N ASN A 342 5.03 -50.81 -5.06
CA ASN A 342 6.16 -51.23 -4.19
C ASN A 342 6.66 -50.05 -3.36
N ARG A 343 5.98 -49.81 -2.22
CA ARG A 343 6.63 -49.31 -1.00
C ARG A 343 5.87 -49.86 0.21
N GLN A 344 6.47 -50.82 0.91
CA GLN A 344 6.19 -51.09 2.32
C GLN A 344 7.20 -50.26 3.11
N ASP A 345 6.75 -49.48 4.10
CA ASP A 345 7.66 -48.79 5.03
C ASP A 345 7.18 -48.94 6.50
N PRO A 346 7.98 -49.57 7.38
CA PRO A 346 7.71 -49.82 8.80
C PRO A 346 8.23 -48.70 9.74
N SER A 347 7.73 -47.47 9.62
CA SER A 347 8.36 -46.30 10.28
C SER A 347 8.04 -46.06 11.77
N GLY A 348 7.45 -47.03 12.49
CA GLY A 348 7.05 -46.88 13.91
C GLY A 348 7.95 -47.59 14.93
N LEU A 349 8.82 -48.50 14.48
CA LEU A 349 9.66 -49.34 15.36
C LEU A 349 11.07 -48.76 15.57
N THR A 350 11.45 -47.73 14.82
CA THR A 350 12.79 -47.11 14.85
C THR A 350 12.88 -45.87 15.74
N MET A 351 11.81 -45.47 16.45
CA MET A 351 11.81 -44.30 17.32
C MET A 351 12.23 -44.62 18.76
N LEU A 352 13.22 -43.89 19.28
CA LEU A 352 13.65 -43.90 20.67
C LEU A 352 13.00 -42.74 21.43
N ALA A 353 12.05 -43.02 22.31
CA ALA A 353 11.44 -42.00 23.18
C ALA A 353 12.31 -41.77 24.42
N PHE A 354 12.85 -40.58 24.61
CA PHE A 354 13.61 -40.20 25.82
C PHE A 354 13.19 -38.81 26.30
N THR A 355 13.40 -38.53 27.59
CA THR A 355 12.94 -37.29 28.24
C THR A 355 14.09 -36.51 28.85
N THR A 356 13.85 -35.23 29.13
CA THR A 356 14.74 -34.37 29.90
C THR A 356 14.08 -33.96 31.21
N ASP A 357 14.88 -33.66 32.24
CA ASP A 357 14.37 -33.27 33.55
C ASP A 357 13.62 -31.91 33.54
N LYS A 358 13.94 -31.03 32.58
CA LYS A 358 13.30 -29.74 32.37
C LYS A 358 13.13 -29.44 30.87
N PRO A 359 12.15 -28.62 30.49
CA PRO A 359 12.01 -28.12 29.12
C PRO A 359 12.93 -26.93 28.80
N THR A 360 13.41 -26.21 29.82
CA THR A 360 14.22 -24.98 29.68
C THR A 360 15.36 -24.96 30.69
N TYR A 361 16.54 -24.52 30.27
CA TYR A 361 17.75 -24.44 31.10
C TYR A 361 18.44 -23.08 30.95
N GLN A 362 19.18 -22.66 31.99
CA GLN A 362 20.11 -21.54 31.91
C GLN A 362 21.50 -22.02 31.51
N VAL A 363 22.30 -21.16 30.88
CA VAL A 363 23.73 -21.44 30.67
C VAL A 363 24.41 -21.73 32.01
N GLY A 364 25.10 -22.86 32.10
CA GLY A 364 25.72 -23.38 33.32
C GLY A 364 24.90 -24.43 34.06
N ASP A 365 23.61 -24.59 33.75
CA ASP A 365 22.78 -25.65 34.35
C ASP A 365 23.27 -27.05 33.92
N LYS A 366 23.03 -28.05 34.78
CA LYS A 366 23.24 -29.46 34.46
C LYS A 366 21.92 -30.08 33.98
N THR A 367 21.91 -30.58 32.75
CA THR A 367 20.77 -31.28 32.14
C THR A 367 20.89 -32.78 32.36
N THR A 368 19.77 -33.46 32.59
CA THR A 368 19.72 -34.93 32.65
C THR A 368 18.73 -35.46 31.62
N VAL A 369 19.25 -36.27 30.70
CA VAL A 369 18.51 -37.03 29.69
C VAL A 369 18.25 -38.42 30.25
N THR A 370 16.99 -38.84 30.28
CA THR A 370 16.59 -40.19 30.73
C THR A 370 16.21 -41.01 29.51
N ILE A 371 17.04 -42.00 29.21
CA ILE A 371 16.88 -42.93 28.10
C ILE A 371 16.29 -44.23 28.69
N PRO A 372 15.14 -44.72 28.20
CA PRO A 372 14.52 -45.92 28.74
C PRO A 372 15.44 -47.14 28.70
N SER A 373 15.23 -48.08 29.63
CA SER A 373 15.91 -49.38 29.59
C SER A 373 15.69 -50.08 28.24
N SER A 374 16.75 -50.67 27.71
CA SER A 374 16.76 -51.39 26.42
C SER A 374 17.80 -52.51 26.47
N SER A 375 17.67 -53.52 25.59
CA SER A 375 18.65 -54.63 25.49
C SER A 375 20.09 -54.10 25.49
N GLU A 376 21.03 -54.82 26.12
CA GLU A 376 22.44 -54.39 26.26
C GLU A 376 23.02 -53.80 24.94
N GLY A 377 23.16 -52.48 24.89
CA GLY A 377 23.51 -51.74 23.68
C GLY A 377 24.31 -50.46 23.97
N ARG A 378 24.56 -49.66 22.93
CA ARG A 378 25.17 -48.33 23.07
C ARG A 378 24.32 -47.30 22.35
N VAL A 379 24.13 -46.15 23.01
CA VAL A 379 23.46 -44.98 22.42
C VAL A 379 24.49 -43.90 22.12
N LEU A 380 24.54 -43.45 20.87
CA LEU A 380 25.27 -42.24 20.48
C LEU A 380 24.35 -41.05 20.75
N VAL A 381 24.69 -40.23 21.72
CA VAL A 381 23.99 -38.97 22.00
C VAL A 381 24.79 -37.83 21.37
N SER A 382 24.18 -37.09 20.46
CA SER A 382 24.68 -35.82 19.93
C SER A 382 23.83 -34.65 20.40
N ILE A 383 24.50 -33.54 20.68
CA ILE A 383 23.88 -32.26 21.02
C ILE A 383 24.07 -31.35 19.81
N GLU A 384 22.99 -30.90 19.21
CA GLU A 384 22.95 -30.35 17.85
C GLU A 384 22.13 -29.05 17.81
N ASN A 385 22.59 -28.05 17.06
CA ASN A 385 21.85 -26.80 16.86
C ASN A 385 21.45 -26.60 15.39
N GLY A 386 21.06 -25.38 15.01
CA GLY A 386 20.67 -25.05 13.65
C GLY A 386 21.79 -25.15 12.61
N THR A 387 23.04 -25.39 13.00
CA THR A 387 24.19 -25.35 12.07
C THR A 387 25.17 -26.50 12.21
N LYS A 388 25.34 -27.09 13.40
CA LYS A 388 26.36 -28.12 13.66
C LYS A 388 26.05 -29.03 14.85
N VAL A 389 26.83 -30.11 14.96
CA VAL A 389 26.94 -30.94 16.16
C VAL A 389 27.92 -30.26 17.13
N ILE A 390 27.44 -29.93 18.33
CA ILE A 390 28.20 -29.30 19.41
C ILE A 390 29.02 -30.33 20.18
N GLN A 391 28.36 -31.42 20.60
CA GLN A 391 28.98 -32.51 21.37
C GLN A 391 28.42 -33.85 20.90
N ARG A 392 29.22 -34.92 21.03
CA ARG A 392 28.77 -36.30 20.84
C ARG A 392 29.44 -37.24 21.82
N GLU A 393 28.69 -38.21 22.34
CA GLU A 393 29.21 -39.19 23.30
C GLU A 393 28.49 -40.54 23.16
N TRP A 394 29.23 -41.63 23.36
CA TRP A 394 28.67 -42.97 23.44
C TRP A 394 28.33 -43.30 24.89
N VAL A 395 27.06 -43.59 25.17
CA VAL A 395 26.56 -43.97 26.49
C VAL A 395 26.16 -45.45 26.46
N LYS A 396 26.56 -46.21 27.47
CA LYS A 396 26.18 -47.63 27.59
C LYS A 396 24.78 -47.73 28.22
N THR A 397 23.89 -48.51 27.61
CA THR A 397 22.53 -48.73 28.14
C THR A 397 22.44 -49.96 29.03
N SER A 398 21.42 -49.99 29.89
CA SER A 398 21.09 -51.12 30.77
C SER A 398 19.75 -51.73 30.35
N ASP A 399 19.65 -53.06 30.46
CA ASP A 399 18.42 -53.83 30.23
C ASP A 399 17.50 -53.86 31.46
N LYS A 400 17.99 -53.38 32.61
CA LYS A 400 17.28 -53.43 33.91
C LYS A 400 16.75 -52.09 34.40
N GLU A 401 17.36 -50.98 33.99
CA GLU A 401 17.02 -49.64 34.49
C GLU A 401 17.28 -48.55 33.45
N ASP A 402 16.58 -47.42 33.58
CA ASP A 402 16.74 -46.27 32.69
C ASP A 402 18.13 -45.67 32.79
N THR A 403 18.72 -45.34 31.65
CA THR A 403 20.06 -44.75 31.55
C THR A 403 19.97 -43.23 31.67
N LYS A 404 20.65 -42.66 32.66
CA LYS A 404 20.75 -41.20 32.85
C LYS A 404 22.05 -40.67 32.26
N TYR A 405 21.94 -39.83 31.24
CA TYR A 405 23.06 -39.09 30.66
C TYR A 405 22.96 -37.61 31.07
N SER A 406 24.05 -37.03 31.55
CA SER A 406 24.06 -35.62 31.97
C SER A 406 25.18 -34.83 31.30
N PHE A 407 24.86 -33.58 30.92
CA PHE A 407 25.83 -32.63 30.39
C PHE A 407 25.51 -31.21 30.90
N THR A 408 26.48 -30.30 30.79
CA THR A 408 26.31 -28.90 31.20
C THR A 408 25.91 -28.05 30.00
N ILE A 409 24.91 -27.20 30.18
CA ILE A 409 24.45 -26.26 29.15
C ILE A 409 25.48 -25.17 28.93
N THR A 410 25.92 -25.01 27.68
CA THR A 410 26.90 -24.00 27.27
C THR A 410 26.24 -22.82 26.56
N ALA A 411 26.95 -21.71 26.41
CA ALA A 411 26.43 -20.52 25.73
C ALA A 411 26.11 -20.75 24.24
N GLU A 412 26.78 -21.72 23.60
CA GLU A 412 26.57 -22.09 22.19
C GLU A 412 25.24 -22.82 21.95
N MET A 413 24.60 -23.32 23.02
CA MET A 413 23.30 -24.00 22.96
C MET A 413 22.11 -23.03 22.99
N ASN A 414 22.35 -21.72 23.13
CA ASN A 414 21.35 -20.65 23.12
C ASN A 414 20.99 -20.25 21.66
N PRO A 415 19.71 -20.10 21.27
CA PRO A 415 18.49 -20.07 22.09
C PRO A 415 17.87 -21.45 22.38
N ASN A 416 18.26 -22.47 21.64
CA ASN A 416 17.79 -23.84 21.86
C ASN A 416 18.77 -24.84 21.23
N VAL A 417 18.71 -26.07 21.72
CA VAL A 417 19.51 -27.18 21.19
C VAL A 417 18.67 -28.45 21.11
N TYR A 418 19.08 -29.37 20.27
CA TYR A 418 18.47 -30.68 20.06
C TYR A 418 19.40 -31.75 20.59
N ILE A 419 18.86 -32.62 21.43
CA ILE A 419 19.49 -33.87 21.80
C ILE A 419 19.04 -34.88 20.77
N PHE A 420 19.97 -35.44 20.00
CA PHE A 420 19.73 -36.52 19.05
C PHE A 420 20.37 -37.78 19.63
N ALA A 421 19.60 -38.85 19.82
CA ALA A 421 20.10 -40.09 20.39
C ALA A 421 19.87 -41.24 19.41
N THR A 422 20.92 -41.99 19.08
CA THR A 422 20.84 -43.19 18.22
C THR A 422 21.30 -44.42 19.00
N LEU A 423 20.37 -45.30 19.32
CA LEU A 423 20.61 -46.56 20.00
C LEU A 423 20.91 -47.66 18.98
N LEU A 424 22.03 -48.36 19.16
CA LEU A 424 22.40 -49.54 18.38
C LEU A 424 22.37 -50.79 19.26
N GLN A 425 21.58 -51.78 18.85
CA GLN A 425 21.46 -53.08 19.51
C GLN A 425 22.41 -54.12 18.87
N PRO A 426 22.87 -55.14 19.61
CA PRO A 426 23.59 -56.27 19.04
C PRO A 426 22.72 -57.08 18.06
N HIS A 427 23.29 -57.49 16.92
CA HIS A 427 22.60 -58.17 15.81
C HIS A 427 22.10 -59.61 16.13
N ALA A 428 22.36 -60.15 17.32
CA ALA A 428 22.10 -61.56 17.65
C ALA A 428 21.36 -61.72 18.99
N GLN A 429 20.21 -61.07 19.16
CA GLN A 429 19.40 -61.17 20.38
C GLN A 429 17.94 -61.52 20.04
N THR A 430 17.33 -62.41 20.83
CA THR A 430 15.95 -62.89 20.66
C THR A 430 14.99 -62.29 21.70
N ALA A 431 15.38 -61.22 22.40
CA ALA A 431 14.60 -60.66 23.50
C ALA A 431 13.50 -59.68 23.03
N ASN A 432 13.59 -59.15 21.80
CA ASN A 432 12.53 -58.38 21.14
C ASN A 432 12.73 -58.30 19.61
N ASP A 433 11.66 -57.93 18.89
CA ASP A 433 11.64 -57.72 17.42
C ASP A 433 11.96 -56.26 17.01
N LEU A 434 12.69 -55.51 17.84
CA LEU A 434 13.00 -54.11 17.55
C LEU A 434 14.15 -53.99 16.51
N PRO A 435 14.14 -52.94 15.67
CA PRO A 435 15.21 -52.66 14.72
C PRO A 435 16.57 -52.47 15.41
N ILE A 436 17.62 -52.95 14.75
CA ILE A 436 19.03 -52.80 15.20
C ILE A 436 19.38 -51.34 15.51
N ARG A 437 18.76 -50.38 14.81
CA ARG A 437 18.90 -48.94 15.04
C ARG A 437 17.56 -48.33 15.45
N MET A 438 17.55 -47.66 16.61
CA MET A 438 16.51 -46.71 17.01
C MET A 438 17.10 -45.31 17.17
N TYR A 439 16.31 -44.28 16.94
CA TYR A 439 16.75 -42.89 17.13
C TYR A 439 15.63 -41.98 17.63
N GLY A 440 15.99 -40.93 18.35
CA GLY A 440 15.05 -39.94 18.84
C GLY A 440 15.67 -38.54 18.88
N VAL A 441 14.81 -37.53 18.85
CA VAL A 441 15.22 -36.13 18.90
C VAL A 441 14.38 -35.40 19.92
N GLN A 442 15.02 -34.76 20.89
CA GLN A 442 14.36 -33.91 21.88
C GLN A 442 14.95 -32.51 21.85
N ASN A 443 14.11 -31.50 21.72
CA ASN A 443 14.55 -30.12 21.83
C ASN A 443 14.48 -29.64 23.29
N ILE A 444 15.46 -28.84 23.69
CA ILE A 444 15.46 -28.06 24.93
C ILE A 444 15.69 -26.59 24.62
N ASP A 445 15.02 -25.71 25.35
CA ASP A 445 15.23 -24.27 25.27
C ASP A 445 16.36 -23.86 26.22
N VAL A 446 17.20 -22.91 25.79
CA VAL A 446 18.36 -22.45 26.55
C VAL A 446 18.31 -20.93 26.67
N GLU A 447 18.42 -20.43 27.90
CA GLU A 447 18.46 -19.00 28.16
C GLU A 447 19.86 -18.57 28.60
N ASN A 448 20.36 -17.50 27.98
CA ASN A 448 21.58 -16.83 28.40
C ASN A 448 21.26 -15.40 28.88
N LYS A 449 21.39 -15.13 30.18
CA LYS A 449 21.22 -13.78 30.74
C LYS A 449 22.19 -12.76 30.14
N GLU A 450 23.38 -13.22 29.70
CA GLU A 450 24.37 -12.35 29.10
C GLU A 450 23.94 -11.79 27.75
N SER A 451 23.02 -12.46 27.06
CA SER A 451 22.46 -12.02 25.79
C SER A 451 21.50 -10.83 25.89
N ARG A 452 21.14 -10.38 27.09
CA ARG A 452 20.23 -9.24 27.29
C ARG A 452 21.00 -7.98 27.67
N LEU A 453 20.66 -6.88 27.01
CA LEU A 453 20.99 -5.52 27.43
C LEU A 453 19.75 -4.87 28.05
N THR A 454 19.95 -4.00 29.04
CA THR A 454 18.90 -3.17 29.64
C THR A 454 19.29 -1.69 29.53
N PRO A 455 19.14 -1.08 28.34
CA PRO A 455 19.40 0.35 28.18
C PRO A 455 18.49 1.18 29.10
N VAL A 456 19.00 2.32 29.55
CA VAL A 456 18.31 3.25 30.46
C VAL A 456 18.31 4.64 29.82
N ILE A 457 17.14 5.27 29.75
CA ILE A 457 16.97 6.66 29.32
C ILE A 457 16.80 7.54 30.55
N SER A 458 17.66 8.54 30.69
CA SER A 458 17.52 9.62 31.68
C SER A 458 17.30 10.95 30.96
N MET A 459 16.15 11.57 31.20
CA MET A 459 15.72 12.85 30.61
C MET A 459 14.58 13.44 31.48
N PRO A 460 14.22 14.73 31.33
CA PRO A 460 13.10 15.34 32.04
C PRO A 460 11.77 14.57 31.85
N ASN A 461 10.84 14.73 32.80
CA ASN A 461 9.51 14.11 32.76
C ASN A 461 8.45 14.96 32.05
N GLU A 462 8.81 16.18 31.65
CA GLU A 462 8.05 17.10 30.81
C GLU A 462 9.03 17.88 29.95
N LEU A 463 8.65 18.17 28.71
CA LEU A 463 9.45 18.95 27.77
C LEU A 463 8.70 20.21 27.35
N GLN A 464 9.45 21.25 27.01
CA GLN A 464 8.89 22.47 26.43
C GLN A 464 9.30 22.56 24.96
N PRO A 465 8.40 22.92 24.05
CA PRO A 465 8.74 23.16 22.66
C PRO A 465 9.79 24.27 22.56
N GLU A 466 10.65 24.18 21.55
CA GLU A 466 11.69 25.18 21.26
C GLU A 466 12.70 25.43 22.39
N LYS A 467 12.70 24.65 23.47
CA LYS A 467 13.75 24.63 24.49
C LYS A 467 14.65 23.42 24.31
N GLU A 468 15.95 23.64 24.55
CA GLU A 468 16.93 22.55 24.55
C GLU A 468 16.73 21.69 25.80
N PHE A 469 16.74 20.37 25.63
CA PHE A 469 16.77 19.40 26.71
C PHE A 469 17.81 18.32 26.42
N THR A 470 18.08 17.53 27.46
CA THR A 470 19.16 16.54 27.43
C THR A 470 18.60 15.14 27.60
N ILE A 471 19.05 14.21 26.74
CA ILE A 471 18.78 12.78 26.81
C ILE A 471 20.10 12.05 27.09
N SER A 472 20.20 11.40 28.24
CA SER A 472 21.33 10.56 28.61
C SER A 472 20.95 9.08 28.48
N VAL A 473 21.81 8.31 27.81
CA VAL A 473 21.63 6.87 27.59
C VAL A 473 22.79 6.11 28.22
N SER A 474 22.46 5.09 29.01
CA SER A 474 23.41 4.18 29.67
C SER A 474 22.87 2.75 29.70
N GLU A 475 23.68 1.79 30.16
CA GLU A 475 23.27 0.38 30.31
C GLU A 475 23.28 -0.01 31.79
N LYS A 476 22.20 -0.63 32.28
CA LYS A 476 21.98 -0.90 33.72
C LYS A 476 23.05 -1.81 34.34
N ALA A 477 23.46 -2.85 33.63
CA ALA A 477 24.51 -3.77 34.04
C ALA A 477 25.93 -3.30 33.64
N LYS A 478 26.06 -2.04 33.19
CA LYS A 478 27.31 -1.41 32.74
C LYS A 478 27.99 -2.15 31.58
N LYS A 479 27.24 -2.89 30.77
CA LYS A 479 27.76 -3.55 29.56
C LYS A 479 28.06 -2.51 28.47
N PRO A 480 29.10 -2.71 27.64
CA PRO A 480 29.27 -1.90 26.44
C PRO A 480 28.12 -2.18 25.47
N MET A 481 27.65 -1.16 24.76
CA MET A 481 26.59 -1.31 23.78
C MET A 481 26.69 -0.28 22.66
N THR A 482 26.20 -0.65 21.49
CA THR A 482 25.90 0.27 20.38
C THR A 482 24.39 0.45 20.33
N TYR A 483 23.92 1.66 20.06
CA TYR A 483 22.50 1.94 20.04
C TYR A 483 22.09 3.02 19.05
N THR A 484 20.85 2.97 18.62
CA THR A 484 20.17 4.03 17.87
C THR A 484 19.16 4.73 18.77
N LEU A 485 18.96 6.04 18.56
CA LEU A 485 18.02 6.86 19.30
C LEU A 485 16.98 7.43 18.33
N ALA A 486 15.70 7.20 18.60
CA ALA A 486 14.59 7.78 17.84
C ALA A 486 13.68 8.61 18.77
N ILE A 487 13.23 9.77 18.29
CA ILE A 487 12.26 10.64 18.98
C ILE A 487 11.11 10.83 18.00
N VAL A 488 9.96 10.26 18.34
CA VAL A 488 8.81 10.22 17.44
C VAL A 488 7.57 10.73 18.16
N ASP A 489 6.72 11.47 17.45
CA ASP A 489 5.38 11.85 17.92
C ASP A 489 4.57 10.59 18.31
N GLU A 490 4.11 10.54 19.56
CA GLU A 490 3.29 9.45 20.08
C GLU A 490 1.97 9.32 19.30
N GLY A 491 1.41 10.44 18.84
CA GLY A 491 0.19 10.48 18.04
C GLY A 491 0.33 9.79 16.68
N LEU A 492 1.55 9.69 16.14
CA LEU A 492 1.86 8.91 14.94
C LEU A 492 1.97 7.41 15.26
N LEU A 493 2.67 7.08 16.34
CA LEU A 493 2.89 5.69 16.76
C LEU A 493 1.57 5.01 17.12
N ASP A 494 0.66 5.74 17.77
CA ASP A 494 -0.65 5.26 18.22
C ASP A 494 -1.59 4.85 17.07
N LEU A 495 -1.44 5.44 15.87
CA LEU A 495 -2.26 5.07 14.69
C LEU A 495 -2.12 3.59 14.32
N THR A 496 -0.95 3.00 14.59
CA THR A 496 -0.65 1.60 14.23
C THR A 496 -0.35 0.72 15.45
N GLY A 497 -0.41 1.28 16.66
CA GLY A 497 0.04 0.60 17.87
C GLY A 497 1.52 0.23 17.82
N PHE A 498 2.37 1.10 17.24
CA PHE A 498 3.79 0.82 17.02
C PHE A 498 4.52 0.54 18.33
N LYS A 499 5.24 -0.59 18.38
CA LYS A 499 6.07 -1.00 19.51
C LYS A 499 7.52 -0.70 19.22
N THR A 500 8.27 -0.25 20.23
CA THR A 500 9.73 -0.12 20.10
C THR A 500 10.32 -1.47 19.68
N PRO A 501 11.10 -1.52 18.58
CA PRO A 501 11.70 -2.75 18.11
C PRO A 501 12.55 -3.43 19.19
N ASN A 502 12.50 -4.76 19.23
CA ASN A 502 13.32 -5.56 20.14
C ASN A 502 14.14 -6.57 19.33
N ALA A 503 15.43 -6.26 19.15
CA ALA A 503 16.34 -7.12 18.39
C ALA A 503 16.58 -8.48 19.08
N TRP A 504 16.46 -8.56 20.42
CA TRP A 504 16.70 -9.79 21.17
C TRP A 504 15.75 -10.91 20.74
N SER A 505 14.45 -10.61 20.63
CA SER A 505 13.44 -11.59 20.21
C SER A 505 13.62 -12.08 18.78
N HIS A 506 14.36 -11.35 17.95
CA HIS A 506 14.68 -11.77 16.58
C HIS A 506 15.91 -12.69 16.55
N PHE A 507 17.02 -12.25 17.15
CA PHE A 507 18.28 -13.01 17.13
C PHE A 507 18.27 -14.27 18.01
N TYR A 508 17.40 -14.30 19.02
CA TYR A 508 17.21 -15.45 19.91
C TYR A 508 15.83 -16.10 19.74
N ALA A 509 15.25 -15.97 18.54
CA ALA A 509 14.13 -16.80 18.14
C ALA A 509 14.56 -18.27 18.06
N LYS A 510 13.63 -19.20 18.36
CA LYS A 510 13.87 -20.63 18.32
C LYS A 510 14.38 -21.07 16.94
N GLU A 511 15.56 -21.68 16.90
CA GLU A 511 16.19 -22.22 15.69
C GLU A 511 15.71 -23.65 15.41
N ALA A 512 15.46 -23.98 14.14
CA ALA A 512 15.16 -25.35 13.72
C ALA A 512 16.43 -26.22 13.72
N LEU A 513 16.28 -27.54 13.84
CA LEU A 513 17.41 -28.48 13.70
C LEU A 513 17.95 -28.43 12.27
N GLY A 514 19.18 -27.95 12.11
CA GLY A 514 19.82 -27.83 10.80
C GLY A 514 20.80 -28.95 10.47
N VAL A 515 21.16 -29.77 11.46
CA VAL A 515 21.96 -30.98 11.23
C VAL A 515 21.10 -32.00 10.49
N ARG A 516 21.70 -32.58 9.45
CA ARG A 516 21.11 -33.67 8.67
C ARG A 516 21.92 -34.92 8.93
N THR A 517 21.25 -36.00 9.29
CA THR A 517 21.86 -37.30 9.57
C THR A 517 21.52 -38.25 8.44
N TRP A 518 22.53 -38.98 7.97
CA TRP A 518 22.38 -40.04 6.97
C TRP A 518 22.99 -41.31 7.52
N ASP A 519 22.27 -42.42 7.44
CA ASP A 519 22.79 -43.74 7.69
C ASP A 519 22.26 -44.74 6.66
N LEU A 520 22.80 -45.96 6.69
CA LEU A 520 22.44 -47.05 5.78
C LEU A 520 21.50 -48.07 6.42
N TYR A 521 21.08 -47.86 7.68
CA TYR A 521 20.19 -48.79 8.39
C TYR A 521 18.81 -48.84 7.73
N ASP A 522 18.37 -47.71 7.15
CA ASP A 522 17.15 -47.62 6.34
C ASP A 522 17.36 -48.03 4.86
N ARG A 523 18.56 -48.52 4.47
CA ARG A 523 18.93 -48.87 3.07
C ARG A 523 19.12 -50.36 2.80
N VAL A 524 18.50 -51.21 3.62
CA VAL A 524 17.74 -52.32 3.04
C VAL A 524 16.56 -51.68 2.28
N LEU A 525 16.84 -51.31 1.01
CA LEU A 525 16.04 -50.61 -0.02
C LEU A 525 15.41 -49.24 0.36
N GLY A 526 15.86 -48.16 -0.29
CA GLY A 526 15.54 -46.78 0.11
C GLY A 526 15.11 -45.74 -0.95
N ALA A 527 15.35 -44.46 -0.60
CA ALA A 527 15.37 -43.19 -1.39
C ALA A 527 14.02 -42.64 -1.95
N ASN A 528 13.67 -41.33 -1.98
CA ASN A 528 14.34 -40.05 -1.76
C ASN A 528 13.28 -38.90 -1.58
N THR A 529 13.63 -37.89 -0.76
CA THR A 529 13.40 -36.41 -0.76
C THR A 529 12.24 -35.66 -1.48
N GLY A 530 11.65 -34.66 -0.79
CA GLY A 530 11.20 -33.37 -1.38
C GLY A 530 10.11 -32.57 -0.61
N MET A 531 10.38 -31.29 -0.28
CA MET A 531 9.49 -30.33 0.43
C MET A 531 8.58 -29.50 -0.51
N PHE A 532 7.42 -29.04 -0.01
CA PHE A 532 6.54 -28.05 -0.65
C PHE A 532 6.31 -26.81 0.22
N GLY A 533 6.12 -25.65 -0.45
CA GLY A 533 6.18 -24.30 0.09
C GLY A 533 4.87 -23.69 0.63
N THR A 534 4.99 -22.41 1.00
CA THR A 534 4.00 -21.59 1.70
C THR A 534 3.03 -20.88 0.75
N LEU A 535 1.74 -20.81 1.14
CA LEU A 535 0.73 -19.97 0.49
C LEU A 535 0.53 -18.67 1.29
N LEU A 536 0.60 -17.54 0.58
CA LEU A 536 0.19 -16.21 1.02
C LEU A 536 -1.24 -15.94 0.52
N SER A 537 -2.02 -15.15 1.26
CA SER A 537 -3.17 -14.43 0.69
C SER A 537 -3.26 -12.97 1.17
N ILE A 538 -3.56 -12.18 0.16
CA ILE A 538 -3.79 -10.75 -0.06
C ILE A 538 -4.84 -10.12 0.89
N GLY A 539 -4.70 -8.81 1.12
CA GLY A 539 -5.80 -7.89 1.44
C GLY A 539 -5.31 -6.46 1.20
N GLY A 540 -5.89 -5.79 0.21
CA GLY A 540 -5.56 -4.41 -0.17
C GLY A 540 -6.79 -3.52 -0.01
N ASP A 541 -6.59 -2.33 0.55
CA ASP A 541 -7.59 -1.28 0.61
C ASP A 541 -7.36 -0.25 -0.50
N GLU A 542 -8.46 0.20 -1.07
CA GLU A 542 -8.56 1.13 -2.19
C GLU A 542 -8.16 2.55 -1.73
N ALA A 543 -7.14 3.13 -2.36
CA ALA A 543 -6.62 4.44 -2.00
C ALA A 543 -7.51 5.57 -2.55
N LEU A 544 -8.16 6.31 -1.64
CA LEU A 544 -8.75 7.61 -1.93
C LEU A 544 -7.65 8.61 -2.31
N LYS A 545 -7.84 9.32 -3.43
CA LYS A 545 -6.90 10.28 -4.01
C LYS A 545 -6.61 11.44 -3.05
N ALA A 546 -5.34 11.71 -2.78
CA ALA A 546 -4.90 12.93 -2.07
C ALA A 546 -5.13 14.17 -2.95
N SER A 547 -5.64 15.26 -2.35
CA SER A 547 -5.72 16.56 -3.02
C SER A 547 -4.32 17.08 -3.34
N SER A 548 -4.18 17.85 -4.42
CA SER A 548 -2.92 18.47 -4.87
C SER A 548 -2.49 19.69 -4.02
N ASP A 549 -2.94 19.78 -2.77
CA ASP A 549 -2.57 20.89 -1.89
C ASP A 549 -1.11 20.74 -1.49
N LYS A 550 -0.25 21.63 -2.02
CA LYS A 550 1.19 21.66 -1.69
C LYS A 550 1.48 22.09 -0.24
N VAL A 551 0.45 22.44 0.54
CA VAL A 551 0.59 22.92 1.92
C VAL A 551 0.47 21.73 2.87
N ASN A 552 1.61 21.14 3.23
CA ASN A 552 1.64 20.17 4.32
C ASN A 552 1.44 20.91 5.66
N ARG A 553 0.19 20.93 6.15
CA ARG A 553 -0.20 21.55 7.43
C ARG A 553 0.39 20.84 8.67
N PHE A 554 0.90 19.61 8.56
CA PHE A 554 1.38 18.83 9.70
C PHE A 554 2.80 18.32 9.45
N LYS A 555 3.79 18.94 10.10
CA LYS A 555 5.18 18.43 10.09
C LYS A 555 5.34 17.44 11.25
N PRO A 556 5.46 16.13 10.99
CA PRO A 556 5.59 15.14 12.05
C PRO A 556 6.91 15.31 12.82
N ILE A 557 6.88 15.06 14.13
CA ILE A 557 8.11 14.96 14.92
C ILE A 557 8.72 13.59 14.68
N VAL A 558 9.75 13.56 13.84
CA VAL A 558 10.60 12.39 13.64
C VAL A 558 12.05 12.85 13.68
N ARG A 559 12.79 12.38 14.67
CA ARG A 559 14.25 12.51 14.76
C ARG A 559 14.86 11.14 14.96
N PHE A 560 15.82 10.80 14.13
CA PHE A 560 16.60 9.58 14.24
C PHE A 560 18.07 9.94 14.34
N MET A 561 18.77 9.37 15.32
CA MET A 561 20.16 9.67 15.65
C MET A 561 20.94 8.36 15.91
N GLY A 562 22.22 8.38 15.57
CA GLY A 562 23.12 7.24 15.76
C GLY A 562 23.39 6.47 14.45
N PRO A 563 23.99 5.29 14.54
CA PRO A 563 24.32 4.56 15.77
C PRO A 563 25.40 5.25 16.63
N PHE A 564 25.37 5.02 17.94
CA PHE A 564 26.36 5.50 18.91
C PHE A 564 26.88 4.33 19.75
N THR A 565 28.16 4.34 20.09
CA THR A 565 28.79 3.34 20.97
C THR A 565 29.09 3.93 22.34
N VAL A 566 28.77 3.17 23.39
CA VAL A 566 29.20 3.43 24.78
C VAL A 566 30.06 2.29 25.28
N LYS A 567 31.15 2.64 25.97
CA LYS A 567 31.99 1.66 26.68
C LYS A 567 31.29 1.19 27.96
N ALA A 568 31.84 0.15 28.57
CA ALA A 568 31.32 -0.39 29.84
C ALA A 568 31.25 0.71 30.92
N GLY A 569 30.06 0.92 31.49
CA GLY A 569 29.79 1.93 32.51
C GLY A 569 29.73 3.38 32.03
N GLU A 570 29.90 3.64 30.74
CA GLU A 570 29.81 4.99 30.15
C GLU A 570 28.34 5.43 30.02
N THR A 571 28.10 6.74 30.12
CA THR A 571 26.82 7.37 29.80
C THR A 571 27.04 8.36 28.66
N LYS A 572 26.24 8.27 27.61
CA LYS A 572 26.29 9.21 26.48
C LYS A 572 25.12 10.17 26.53
N THR A 573 25.41 11.44 26.31
CA THR A 573 24.46 12.54 26.44
C THR A 573 24.21 13.20 25.09
N HIS A 574 22.93 13.43 24.77
CA HIS A 574 22.44 14.06 23.54
C HIS A 574 21.64 15.32 23.87
N LYS A 575 22.00 16.44 23.24
CA LYS A 575 21.25 17.70 23.33
C LYS A 575 20.26 17.77 22.17
N VAL A 576 19.00 18.04 22.48
CA VAL A 576 17.91 18.04 21.50
C VAL A 576 17.04 19.28 21.70
N LYS A 577 16.58 19.87 20.60
CA LYS A 577 15.59 20.95 20.56
C LYS A 577 14.42 20.53 19.68
N LEU A 578 13.20 20.53 20.23
CA LEU A 578 11.99 20.27 19.45
C LEU A 578 11.55 21.53 18.70
N PRO A 579 10.94 21.42 17.51
CA PRO A 579 10.23 22.53 16.86
C PRO A 579 8.99 22.96 17.68
N PRO A 580 8.26 24.02 17.28
CA PRO A 580 6.97 24.37 17.89
C PRO A 580 5.98 23.21 17.72
N TYR A 581 5.84 22.41 18.76
CA TYR A 581 5.04 21.19 18.79
C TYR A 581 4.38 21.03 20.15
N VAL A 582 3.12 20.60 20.13
CA VAL A 582 2.32 20.33 21.31
C VAL A 582 1.78 18.91 21.20
N GLY A 583 2.05 18.09 22.20
CA GLY A 583 1.66 16.69 22.19
C GLY A 583 2.54 15.85 23.11
N SER A 584 2.93 14.66 22.65
CA SER A 584 3.81 13.74 23.37
C SER A 584 4.82 13.16 22.41
N VAL A 585 6.07 13.01 22.86
CA VAL A 585 7.10 12.30 22.10
C VAL A 585 7.52 11.04 22.82
N ARG A 586 7.74 9.96 22.06
CA ARG A 586 8.37 8.73 22.54
C ARG A 586 9.83 8.74 22.14
N VAL A 587 10.70 8.67 23.14
CA VAL A 587 12.13 8.44 22.96
C VAL A 587 12.38 6.94 23.01
N MET A 588 12.88 6.37 21.94
CA MET A 588 13.13 4.93 21.78
C MET A 588 14.63 4.69 21.61
N VAL A 589 15.14 3.70 22.33
CA VAL A 589 16.52 3.22 22.21
C VAL A 589 16.47 1.74 21.82
N VAL A 590 17.15 1.40 20.74
CA VAL A 590 17.40 0.01 20.33
C VAL A 590 18.90 -0.21 20.38
N ALA A 591 19.33 -1.20 21.15
CA ALA A 591 20.73 -1.43 21.48
C ALA A 591 21.16 -2.88 21.17
N GLY A 592 22.43 -3.02 20.84
CA GLY A 592 23.08 -4.28 20.53
C GLY A 592 24.59 -4.21 20.74
N GLY A 593 25.21 -5.36 20.98
CA GLY A 593 26.66 -5.47 21.05
C GLY A 593 27.08 -6.82 21.61
N ASN A 594 28.07 -7.46 20.97
CA ASN A 594 28.63 -8.75 21.39
C ASN A 594 27.57 -9.84 21.62
N GLY A 595 26.62 -9.99 20.68
CA GLY A 595 25.51 -10.95 20.81
C GLY A 595 24.49 -10.60 21.90
N ALA A 596 24.60 -9.47 22.58
CA ALA A 596 23.61 -8.99 23.53
C ALA A 596 22.72 -7.91 22.92
N TYR A 597 21.42 -7.94 23.19
CA TYR A 597 20.45 -7.01 22.62
C TYR A 597 19.43 -6.54 23.64
N GLY A 598 18.91 -5.33 23.44
CA GLY A 598 17.87 -4.78 24.30
C GLY A 598 17.25 -3.53 23.70
N SER A 599 16.14 -3.10 24.27
CA SER A 599 15.51 -1.83 23.93
C SER A 599 14.83 -1.24 25.15
N THR A 600 14.61 0.07 25.11
CA THR A 600 13.87 0.80 26.13
C THR A 600 13.18 2.00 25.48
N GLU A 601 12.11 2.48 26.09
CA GLU A 601 11.37 3.63 25.63
C GLU A 601 10.94 4.52 26.81
N LYS A 602 10.80 5.82 26.56
CA LYS A 602 10.22 6.77 27.50
C LYS A 602 9.34 7.77 26.74
N THR A 603 8.05 7.80 27.07
CA THR A 603 7.11 8.80 26.54
C THR A 603 7.03 9.99 27.48
N VAL A 604 7.04 11.20 26.92
CA VAL A 604 7.01 12.45 27.67
C VAL A 604 6.10 13.46 27.00
N ALA A 605 5.34 14.21 27.79
CA ALA A 605 4.51 15.30 27.29
C ALA A 605 5.38 16.48 26.87
N VAL A 606 5.00 17.12 25.77
CA VAL A 606 5.55 18.38 25.28
C VAL A 606 4.48 19.45 25.43
N ASN A 607 4.62 20.33 26.42
CA ASN A 607 3.61 21.31 26.77
C ASN A 607 4.23 22.65 27.20
N ASN A 608 3.38 23.68 27.24
CA ASN A 608 3.67 24.97 27.84
C ASN A 608 2.54 25.31 28.83
N PRO A 609 2.77 26.22 29.80
CA PRO A 609 1.74 26.61 30.76
C PRO A 609 0.48 27.20 30.12
N LEU A 610 0.61 27.84 28.94
CA LEU A 610 -0.47 28.35 28.11
C LEU A 610 -0.28 27.88 26.67
N MET A 611 -1.32 27.31 26.06
CA MET A 611 -1.28 26.81 24.68
C MET A 611 -2.59 27.07 23.95
N THR A 612 -2.53 27.04 22.61
CA THR A 612 -3.70 27.08 21.73
C THR A 612 -3.65 25.93 20.73
N LEU A 613 -4.82 25.41 20.39
CA LEU A 613 -5.01 24.47 19.29
C LEU A 613 -6.27 24.83 18.53
N SER A 614 -6.09 25.20 17.27
CA SER A 614 -7.15 25.77 16.45
C SER A 614 -7.38 24.90 15.21
N THR A 615 -8.60 24.94 14.65
CA THR A 615 -8.94 24.14 13.46
C THR A 615 -9.71 24.97 12.43
N LEU A 616 -9.26 24.92 11.17
CA LEU A 616 -9.94 25.50 10.00
C LEU A 616 -10.08 24.47 8.88
N PRO A 617 -11.09 24.63 7.98
CA PRO A 617 -11.17 23.91 6.72
C PRO A 617 -9.88 24.03 5.88
N ARG A 618 -9.71 23.13 4.90
CA ARG A 618 -8.53 23.14 4.01
C ARG A 618 -8.55 24.31 3.03
N VAL A 619 -9.72 24.64 2.51
CA VAL A 619 -9.95 25.73 1.55
C VAL A 619 -11.27 26.43 1.88
N MET A 620 -11.43 27.66 1.39
CA MET A 620 -12.68 28.41 1.41
C MET A 620 -13.01 28.96 0.02
N GLY A 621 -14.29 29.17 -0.25
CA GLY A 621 -14.79 29.94 -1.37
C GLY A 621 -14.90 31.44 -1.05
N PRO A 622 -14.93 32.32 -2.07
CA PRO A 622 -15.27 33.72 -1.88
C PRO A 622 -16.63 33.89 -1.19
N ASN A 623 -16.74 34.87 -0.28
CA ASN A 623 -17.94 35.17 0.51
C ASN A 623 -18.40 34.08 1.51
N GLU A 624 -17.67 32.97 1.66
CA GLU A 624 -17.98 31.97 2.67
C GLU A 624 -17.70 32.48 4.10
N GLU A 625 -18.44 31.94 5.06
CA GLU A 625 -18.29 32.20 6.48
C GLU A 625 -17.91 30.91 7.21
N VAL A 626 -16.95 31.01 8.13
CA VAL A 626 -16.49 29.88 8.93
C VAL A 626 -16.36 30.28 10.39
N TRP A 627 -16.64 29.33 11.28
CA TRP A 627 -16.31 29.44 12.69
C TRP A 627 -14.94 28.83 12.92
N LEU A 628 -14.01 29.63 13.44
CA LEU A 628 -12.70 29.22 13.93
C LEU A 628 -12.82 28.89 15.43
N PRO A 629 -12.91 27.61 15.83
CA PRO A 629 -12.71 27.22 17.21
C PRO A 629 -11.21 27.31 17.55
N VAL A 630 -10.90 28.07 18.59
CA VAL A 630 -9.59 28.14 19.23
C VAL A 630 -9.72 27.47 20.59
N ASN A 631 -9.18 26.26 20.76
CA ASN A 631 -9.09 25.63 22.07
C ASN A 631 -7.88 26.18 22.82
N VAL A 632 -8.10 26.71 24.01
CA VAL A 632 -7.06 27.32 24.85
C VAL A 632 -6.86 26.45 26.07
N PHE A 633 -5.60 26.11 26.34
CA PHE A 633 -5.22 25.26 27.47
C PHE A 633 -4.50 26.09 28.53
N ALA A 634 -5.04 26.10 29.74
CA ALA A 634 -4.35 26.58 30.94
C ALA A 634 -3.79 25.37 31.68
N MET A 635 -2.49 25.15 31.56
CA MET A 635 -1.78 23.99 32.13
C MET A 635 -1.14 24.30 33.49
N ASP A 636 -1.18 25.55 33.93
CA ASP A 636 -0.62 26.02 35.19
C ASP A 636 -1.60 26.90 35.96
N ASN A 637 -1.59 26.80 37.29
CA ASN A 637 -2.50 27.55 38.16
C ASN A 637 -2.31 29.08 38.13
N SER A 638 -1.19 29.58 37.59
CA SER A 638 -0.95 31.01 37.36
C SER A 638 -1.68 31.55 36.13
N VAL A 639 -2.10 30.69 35.21
CA VAL A 639 -2.82 31.06 33.99
C VAL A 639 -4.32 31.10 34.27
N ARG A 640 -4.82 32.27 34.67
CA ARG A 640 -6.24 32.49 35.03
C ARG A 640 -7.00 33.25 33.95
N ASN A 641 -6.59 34.48 33.70
CA ASN A 641 -7.17 35.33 32.67
C ASN A 641 -6.32 35.24 31.42
N VAL A 642 -6.92 34.83 30.31
CA VAL A 642 -6.25 34.70 29.01
C VAL A 642 -6.97 35.55 27.99
N GLN A 643 -6.22 36.45 27.36
CA GLN A 643 -6.68 37.16 26.18
C GLN A 643 -6.26 36.39 24.93
N VAL A 644 -7.22 36.10 24.05
CA VAL A 644 -7.00 35.48 22.74
C VAL A 644 -7.26 36.54 21.67
N SER A 645 -6.40 36.61 20.67
CA SER A 645 -6.58 37.49 19.51
C SER A 645 -6.26 36.76 18.22
N ILE A 646 -6.89 37.21 17.13
CA ILE A 646 -6.66 36.70 15.79
C ILE A 646 -6.25 37.84 14.85
N GLU A 647 -5.30 37.55 13.98
CA GLU A 647 -4.82 38.45 12.93
C GLU A 647 -4.89 37.72 11.59
N THR A 648 -5.27 38.46 10.54
CA THR A 648 -5.37 37.98 9.15
C THR A 648 -4.65 38.97 8.22
N ASP A 649 -4.21 38.52 7.05
CA ASP A 649 -3.51 39.35 6.05
C ASP A 649 -4.47 40.07 5.08
N GLY A 650 -5.79 39.88 5.25
CA GLY A 650 -6.83 40.76 4.67
C GLY A 650 -7.78 40.10 3.67
N LEU A 651 -7.61 38.82 3.35
CA LEU A 651 -8.59 38.03 2.59
C LEU A 651 -9.70 37.46 3.48
N LEU A 652 -9.40 37.23 4.77
CA LEU A 652 -10.37 36.89 5.81
C LEU A 652 -10.61 38.07 6.76
N ARG A 653 -11.86 38.29 7.13
CA ARG A 653 -12.27 39.32 8.09
C ARG A 653 -12.97 38.70 9.31
N PRO A 654 -12.54 39.02 10.54
CA PRO A 654 -13.31 38.70 11.76
C PRO A 654 -14.62 39.49 11.82
N GLU A 655 -15.74 38.83 12.07
CA GLU A 655 -17.07 39.47 12.17
C GLU A 655 -17.53 39.73 13.60
N ASN A 656 -17.12 38.90 14.56
CA ASN A 656 -17.51 39.00 15.98
C ASN A 656 -16.39 39.53 16.88
N GLY A 657 -15.54 40.39 16.32
CA GLY A 657 -14.34 40.94 16.96
C GLY A 657 -13.09 40.08 16.73
N ALA A 658 -11.92 40.70 16.91
CA ALA A 658 -10.62 40.05 16.71
C ALA A 658 -9.93 39.65 18.01
N SER A 659 -10.54 39.92 19.17
CA SER A 659 -10.02 39.49 20.47
C SER A 659 -11.15 39.17 21.44
N GLN A 660 -10.94 38.14 22.26
CA GLN A 660 -11.85 37.70 23.31
C GLN A 660 -11.04 37.30 24.55
N THR A 661 -11.63 37.43 25.74
CA THR A 661 -11.00 37.07 27.01
C THR A 661 -11.75 35.91 27.64
N ILE A 662 -11.01 34.93 28.15
CA ILE A 662 -11.54 33.79 28.88
C ILE A 662 -10.89 33.67 30.26
N GLN A 663 -11.61 33.03 31.19
CA GLN A 663 -11.20 32.87 32.57
C GLN A 663 -11.19 31.38 32.96
N PHE A 664 -10.08 30.94 33.56
CA PHE A 664 -9.89 29.58 34.05
C PHE A 664 -9.93 29.50 35.58
N ASP A 665 -10.92 28.79 36.11
CA ASP A 665 -11.04 28.53 37.56
C ASP A 665 -10.12 27.41 38.05
N LYS A 666 -9.61 26.59 37.13
CA LYS A 666 -8.64 25.51 37.37
C LYS A 666 -7.88 25.20 36.08
N ILE A 667 -6.82 24.40 36.20
CA ILE A 667 -6.16 23.77 35.06
C ILE A 667 -7.19 23.03 34.20
N GLY A 668 -7.14 23.25 32.89
CA GLY A 668 -8.09 22.70 31.93
C GLY A 668 -8.09 23.46 30.61
N ASP A 669 -9.11 23.22 29.80
CA ASP A 669 -9.27 23.83 28.48
C ASP A 669 -10.63 24.52 28.31
N GLN A 670 -10.64 25.56 27.47
CA GLN A 670 -11.84 26.29 27.07
C GLN A 670 -11.73 26.70 25.61
N ILE A 671 -12.86 26.70 24.91
CA ILE A 671 -12.93 27.03 23.49
C ILE A 671 -13.49 28.43 23.30
N VAL A 672 -12.85 29.17 22.41
CA VAL A 672 -13.24 30.50 21.95
C VAL A 672 -13.58 30.43 20.47
N TYR A 673 -14.66 31.08 20.05
CA TYR A 673 -15.11 31.04 18.65
C TYR A 673 -14.96 32.40 17.98
N PHE A 674 -14.18 32.43 16.91
CA PHE A 674 -14.08 33.58 16.01
C PHE A 674 -14.82 33.28 14.70
N LYS A 675 -15.71 34.18 14.28
CA LYS A 675 -16.39 34.09 12.99
C LYS A 675 -15.55 34.81 11.95
N LEU A 676 -15.09 34.09 10.94
CA LEU A 676 -14.29 34.62 9.83
C LEU A 676 -15.12 34.60 8.54
N LYS A 677 -15.02 35.69 7.77
CA LYS A 677 -15.66 35.81 6.45
C LYS A 677 -14.62 36.04 5.37
N ALA A 678 -14.68 35.24 4.31
CA ALA A 678 -13.88 35.46 3.12
C ALA A 678 -14.41 36.65 2.32
N GLY A 679 -13.49 37.50 1.86
CA GLY A 679 -13.81 38.52 0.87
C GLY A 679 -14.10 37.92 -0.51
N THR A 680 -14.14 38.78 -1.52
CA THR A 680 -14.31 38.38 -2.93
C THR A 680 -12.98 38.02 -3.62
N LYS A 681 -11.84 38.38 -3.02
CA LYS A 681 -10.51 38.09 -3.54
C LYS A 681 -10.09 36.66 -3.23
N ILE A 682 -9.48 36.00 -4.21
CA ILE A 682 -8.88 34.66 -4.08
C ILE A 682 -7.39 34.78 -3.70
N GLY A 683 -6.82 33.74 -3.10
CA GLY A 683 -5.41 33.70 -2.71
C GLY A 683 -5.13 32.82 -1.50
N ALA A 684 -3.87 32.79 -1.06
CA ALA A 684 -3.49 32.22 0.23
C ALA A 684 -3.59 33.28 1.33
N GLU A 685 -4.01 32.86 2.51
CA GLU A 685 -4.22 33.69 3.71
C GLU A 685 -3.58 33.00 4.91
N GLN A 686 -3.04 33.78 5.85
CA GLN A 686 -2.54 33.30 7.13
C GLN A 686 -3.40 33.81 8.27
N VAL A 687 -3.98 32.89 9.02
CA VAL A 687 -4.67 33.21 10.27
C VAL A 687 -3.69 33.00 11.42
N ARG A 688 -3.26 34.09 12.06
CA ARG A 688 -2.39 34.06 13.24
C ARG A 688 -3.24 34.21 14.50
N ILE A 689 -3.19 33.20 15.36
CA ILE A 689 -3.88 33.17 16.65
C ILE A 689 -2.84 33.40 17.75
N LYS A 690 -3.07 34.38 18.62
CA LYS A 690 -2.20 34.69 19.76
C LYS A 690 -3.00 34.59 21.04
N ALA A 691 -2.45 33.93 22.06
CA ALA A 691 -3.02 33.92 23.40
C ALA A 691 -2.00 34.36 24.44
N THR A 692 -2.42 35.20 25.38
CA THR A 692 -1.57 35.78 26.43
C THR A 692 -2.27 35.73 27.80
N GLY A 693 -1.58 35.24 28.82
CA GLY A 693 -2.11 35.16 30.19
C GLY A 693 -1.07 34.60 31.17
N GLY A 694 -1.11 35.02 32.44
CA GLY A 694 -0.17 34.53 33.47
C GLY A 694 1.32 34.76 33.16
N GLY A 695 1.66 35.80 32.40
CA GLY A 695 3.04 36.07 31.95
C GLY A 695 3.51 35.19 30.78
N GLN A 696 2.62 34.36 30.22
CA GLN A 696 2.89 33.45 29.11
C GLN A 696 2.28 33.97 27.82
N THR A 697 2.87 33.60 26.69
CA THR A 697 2.37 33.92 25.34
C THR A 697 2.56 32.72 24.44
N THR A 698 1.54 32.41 23.65
CA THR A 698 1.60 31.40 22.59
C THR A 698 1.08 31.99 21.28
N THR A 699 1.59 31.49 20.17
CA THR A 699 1.15 31.88 18.82
C THR A 699 1.03 30.64 17.94
N GLU A 700 -0.08 30.56 17.23
CA GLU A 700 -0.40 29.52 16.25
C GLU A 700 -0.66 30.20 14.90
N THR A 701 -0.24 29.59 13.80
CA THR A 701 -0.47 30.14 12.46
C THR A 701 -1.05 29.05 11.57
N ILE A 702 -2.15 29.36 10.88
CA ILE A 702 -2.85 28.44 9.99
C ILE A 702 -2.92 29.08 8.60
N ASP A 703 -2.32 28.41 7.61
CA ASP A 703 -2.43 28.77 6.20
C ASP A 703 -3.75 28.24 5.61
N ILE A 704 -4.50 29.06 4.87
CA ILE A 704 -5.75 28.68 4.19
C ILE A 704 -5.84 29.29 2.79
N GLY A 705 -6.33 28.53 1.81
CA GLY A 705 -6.54 29.00 0.45
C GLY A 705 -7.99 29.39 0.18
N ILE A 706 -8.22 30.59 -0.34
CA ILE A 706 -9.51 31.05 -0.86
C ILE A 706 -9.50 30.90 -2.39
N ARG A 707 -10.43 30.12 -2.94
CA ARG A 707 -10.48 29.82 -4.39
C ARG A 707 -11.91 29.81 -4.92
N ASN A 708 -12.10 30.27 -6.15
CA ASN A 708 -13.38 30.14 -6.84
C ASN A 708 -13.59 28.65 -7.23
N PRO A 709 -14.71 28.03 -6.84
CA PRO A 709 -15.01 26.65 -7.26
C PRO A 709 -15.41 26.55 -8.75
N ASN A 710 -15.78 27.65 -9.41
CA ASN A 710 -16.25 27.66 -10.79
C ASN A 710 -15.11 27.91 -11.79
N PRO A 711 -15.15 27.27 -12.98
CA PRO A 711 -14.23 27.55 -14.07
C PRO A 711 -14.48 28.94 -14.68
N PRO A 712 -13.49 29.54 -15.38
CA PRO A 712 -13.69 30.78 -16.12
C PRO A 712 -14.67 30.61 -17.30
N ILE A 713 -15.40 31.66 -17.64
CA ILE A 713 -16.24 31.73 -18.84
C ILE A 713 -15.40 32.38 -19.96
N ILE A 714 -15.35 31.76 -21.13
CA ILE A 714 -14.64 32.28 -22.31
C ILE A 714 -15.68 32.71 -23.34
N MET A 715 -15.60 33.96 -23.80
CA MET A 715 -16.41 34.51 -24.89
C MET A 715 -15.50 34.75 -26.11
N SER A 716 -15.99 34.44 -27.31
CA SER A 716 -15.24 34.63 -28.56
C SER A 716 -16.15 35.01 -29.72
N ASP A 717 -15.68 35.89 -30.59
CA ASP A 717 -16.26 36.22 -31.90
C ASP A 717 -15.16 36.06 -32.95
N ALA A 718 -15.46 35.52 -34.12
CA ALA A 718 -14.44 35.18 -35.11
C ALA A 718 -14.94 35.32 -36.55
N GLN A 719 -14.09 35.82 -37.46
CA GLN A 719 -14.40 35.97 -38.88
C GLN A 719 -13.22 35.63 -39.81
N MET A 720 -13.53 35.11 -40.99
CA MET A 720 -12.57 34.98 -42.09
C MET A 720 -12.54 36.29 -42.90
N ILE A 721 -11.34 36.79 -43.17
CA ILE A 721 -11.10 38.04 -43.88
C ILE A 721 -10.30 37.73 -45.15
N ASP A 722 -10.92 37.95 -46.31
CA ASP A 722 -10.24 37.84 -47.60
C ASP A 722 -9.09 38.87 -47.72
N ALA A 723 -8.18 38.64 -48.66
CA ALA A 723 -7.12 39.60 -48.97
C ALA A 723 -7.72 40.97 -49.33
N ASN A 724 -7.24 42.06 -48.72
CA ASN A 724 -7.79 43.42 -48.81
C ASN A 724 -9.22 43.60 -48.23
N GLY A 725 -9.78 42.56 -47.60
CA GLY A 725 -11.08 42.61 -46.93
C GLY A 725 -11.01 43.31 -45.57
N SER A 726 -12.18 43.59 -45.00
CA SER A 726 -12.32 44.09 -43.62
C SER A 726 -13.42 43.37 -42.87
N ALA A 727 -13.27 43.24 -41.55
CA ALA A 727 -14.22 42.60 -40.65
C ALA A 727 -14.40 43.42 -39.37
N GLN A 728 -15.52 43.17 -38.69
CA GLN A 728 -15.83 43.75 -37.40
C GLN A 728 -16.23 42.65 -36.42
N LEU A 729 -15.53 42.59 -35.29
CA LEU A 729 -15.78 41.66 -34.19
C LEU A 729 -16.35 42.45 -33.00
N SER A 730 -17.25 41.84 -32.24
CA SER A 730 -17.81 42.48 -31.04
C SER A 730 -18.00 41.50 -29.90
N ILE A 731 -17.47 41.85 -28.72
CA ILE A 731 -17.68 41.10 -27.48
C ILE A 731 -18.26 42.05 -26.43
N ALA A 732 -19.29 41.59 -25.73
CA ALA A 732 -19.91 42.28 -24.60
C ALA A 732 -19.79 41.43 -23.33
N MET A 733 -19.25 42.03 -22.26
CA MET A 733 -19.10 41.44 -20.93
C MET A 733 -20.04 42.17 -19.96
N ASP A 734 -20.71 41.45 -19.07
CA ASP A 734 -21.62 42.04 -18.07
C ASP A 734 -20.85 42.99 -17.13
N GLU A 735 -19.70 42.53 -16.62
CA GLU A 735 -18.74 43.27 -15.82
C GLU A 735 -17.30 42.81 -16.15
N VAL A 736 -16.32 43.64 -15.80
CA VAL A 736 -14.89 43.33 -15.96
C VAL A 736 -14.23 43.31 -14.58
N GLY A 737 -13.79 42.14 -14.15
CA GLY A 737 -13.05 41.90 -12.93
C GLY A 737 -11.53 42.08 -13.10
N ALA A 738 -10.81 42.10 -11.98
CA ALA A 738 -9.36 42.32 -11.97
C ALA A 738 -8.53 41.19 -12.62
N ASN A 739 -9.11 39.99 -12.76
CA ASN A 739 -8.45 38.82 -13.35
C ASN A 739 -8.95 38.51 -14.76
N ASP A 740 -9.86 39.33 -15.30
CA ASP A 740 -10.37 39.14 -16.66
C ASP A 740 -9.31 39.56 -17.67
N TRP A 741 -9.39 38.97 -18.86
CA TRP A 741 -8.44 39.21 -19.94
C TRP A 741 -9.15 39.21 -21.29
N ALA A 742 -8.55 39.88 -22.27
CA ALA A 742 -9.01 39.85 -23.66
C ALA A 742 -7.81 39.69 -24.59
N LYS A 743 -7.98 38.96 -25.69
CA LYS A 743 -6.96 38.77 -26.72
C LYS A 743 -7.60 38.81 -28.11
N LEU A 744 -6.89 39.39 -29.08
CA LEU A 744 -7.16 39.22 -30.51
C LEU A 744 -6.20 38.16 -31.06
N GLU A 745 -6.74 37.18 -31.78
CA GLU A 745 -5.97 36.12 -32.43
C GLU A 745 -6.06 36.30 -33.94
N LEU A 746 -4.93 36.43 -34.63
CA LEU A 746 -4.86 36.50 -36.08
C LEU A 746 -4.20 35.22 -36.58
N SER A 747 -4.83 34.53 -37.52
CA SER A 747 -4.39 33.20 -37.96
C SER A 747 -4.53 32.99 -39.47
N ARG A 748 -3.61 32.24 -40.07
CA ARG A 748 -3.73 31.72 -41.45
C ARG A 748 -4.46 30.37 -41.49
N LEU A 749 -4.66 29.76 -40.35
CA LEU A 749 -5.42 28.54 -40.16
C LEU A 749 -6.85 28.87 -39.73
N PRO A 750 -7.84 28.02 -40.07
CA PRO A 750 -9.17 28.09 -39.48
C PRO A 750 -9.12 28.23 -37.96
N ASN A 751 -10.06 28.97 -37.37
CA ASN A 751 -10.07 29.28 -35.94
C ASN A 751 -10.05 27.99 -35.08
N ILE A 752 -8.94 27.78 -34.37
CA ILE A 752 -8.72 26.64 -33.47
C ILE A 752 -8.92 27.00 -32.00
N ASN A 753 -9.28 28.26 -31.69
CA ASN A 753 -9.39 28.79 -30.34
C ASN A 753 -8.19 28.35 -29.47
N PHE A 754 -6.99 28.71 -29.92
CA PHE A 754 -5.73 28.11 -29.45
C PHE A 754 -5.57 28.21 -27.92
N ASN A 755 -5.84 29.40 -27.35
CA ASN A 755 -5.76 29.61 -25.90
C ASN A 755 -6.73 28.73 -25.13
N LYS A 756 -8.00 28.64 -25.56
CA LYS A 756 -9.02 27.82 -24.89
C LYS A 756 -8.56 26.36 -24.81
N ASN A 757 -8.03 25.81 -25.89
CA ASN A 757 -7.61 24.41 -25.93
C ASN A 757 -6.35 24.15 -25.10
N ILE A 758 -5.35 25.05 -25.14
CA ILE A 758 -4.15 24.93 -24.30
C ILE A 758 -4.51 25.10 -22.82
N ASP A 759 -5.32 26.09 -22.45
CA ASP A 759 -5.75 26.31 -21.08
C ASP A 759 -6.61 25.15 -20.57
N PHE A 760 -7.52 24.63 -21.40
CA PHE A 760 -8.32 23.44 -21.09
C PHE A 760 -7.42 22.24 -20.77
N LEU A 761 -6.43 21.95 -21.62
CA LEU A 761 -5.50 20.86 -21.39
C LEU A 761 -4.69 21.10 -20.11
N LEU A 762 -4.04 22.26 -19.97
CA LEU A 762 -3.15 22.56 -18.84
C LEU A 762 -3.87 22.62 -17.49
N SER A 763 -5.14 23.05 -17.45
CA SER A 763 -5.96 23.13 -16.23
C SER A 763 -6.77 21.86 -15.95
N TYR A 764 -6.72 20.86 -16.83
CA TYR A 764 -7.54 19.66 -16.69
C TYR A 764 -7.24 18.92 -15.37
N PRO A 765 -8.24 18.74 -14.47
CA PRO A 765 -7.99 18.35 -13.08
C PRO A 765 -7.82 16.83 -12.90
N HIS A 766 -8.19 16.05 -13.91
CA HIS A 766 -8.12 14.60 -13.86
C HIS A 766 -6.76 14.10 -14.36
N GLY A 767 -6.39 12.89 -13.95
CA GLY A 767 -5.02 12.39 -14.06
C GLY A 767 -4.92 10.99 -14.62
N CYS A 768 -5.82 10.57 -15.52
CA CYS A 768 -5.58 9.36 -16.33
C CYS A 768 -4.28 9.53 -17.13
N THR A 769 -3.68 8.42 -17.54
CA THR A 769 -2.46 8.48 -18.35
C THR A 769 -2.73 9.12 -19.71
N GLU A 770 -3.88 8.85 -20.31
CA GLU A 770 -4.31 9.54 -21.54
C GLU A 770 -4.30 11.06 -21.36
N GLN A 771 -4.98 11.56 -20.32
CA GLN A 771 -5.11 12.99 -20.03
C GLN A 771 -3.75 13.64 -19.80
N ILE A 772 -2.86 12.97 -19.05
CA ILE A 772 -1.51 13.46 -18.77
C ILE A 772 -0.65 13.55 -20.04
N VAL A 773 -0.77 12.58 -20.95
CA VAL A 773 -0.10 12.67 -22.25
C VAL A 773 -0.69 13.81 -23.07
N SER A 774 -2.02 13.93 -23.12
CA SER A 774 -2.72 15.00 -23.86
C SER A 774 -2.37 16.41 -23.37
N GLN A 775 -1.94 16.58 -22.11
CA GLN A 775 -1.43 17.84 -21.57
C GLN A 775 -0.07 18.27 -22.14
N ALA A 776 0.76 17.32 -22.59
CA ALA A 776 2.14 17.59 -23.00
C ALA A 776 2.38 17.33 -24.49
N PHE A 777 1.59 16.47 -25.13
CA PHE A 777 1.85 16.08 -26.52
C PHE A 777 1.74 17.26 -27.50
N PRO A 778 0.68 18.11 -27.45
CA PRO A 778 0.59 19.25 -28.36
C PRO A 778 1.72 20.26 -28.17
N LEU A 779 2.22 20.38 -26.92
CA LEU A 779 3.30 21.30 -26.58
C LEU A 779 4.59 21.03 -27.37
N LEU A 780 4.81 19.80 -27.86
CA LEU A 780 5.94 19.46 -28.73
C LEU A 780 5.89 20.17 -30.09
N TYR A 781 4.72 20.67 -30.51
CA TYR A 781 4.47 21.28 -31.81
C TYR A 781 3.94 22.72 -31.76
N VAL A 782 3.66 23.26 -30.56
CA VAL A 782 3.13 24.64 -30.41
C VAL A 782 4.07 25.69 -31.01
N GLY A 783 5.38 25.46 -30.98
CA GLY A 783 6.37 26.37 -31.56
C GLY A 783 6.25 26.56 -33.08
N GLU A 784 5.52 25.67 -33.78
CA GLU A 784 5.23 25.80 -35.21
C GLU A 784 4.03 26.74 -35.49
N LEU A 785 3.19 27.00 -34.47
CA LEU A 785 2.00 27.86 -34.59
C LEU A 785 2.31 29.32 -34.23
N THR A 786 3.02 29.53 -33.12
CA THR A 786 3.26 30.85 -32.55
C THR A 786 4.67 30.96 -31.98
N GLU A 787 5.20 32.18 -31.93
CA GLU A 787 6.40 32.45 -31.14
C GLU A 787 6.11 32.32 -29.65
N LEU A 788 6.99 31.60 -28.97
CA LEU A 788 6.99 31.45 -27.53
C LEU A 788 8.11 32.31 -26.93
N ASP A 789 7.75 33.14 -25.94
CA ASP A 789 8.74 33.83 -25.12
C ASP A 789 9.53 32.84 -24.24
N GLU A 790 10.61 33.33 -23.62
CA GLU A 790 11.49 32.48 -22.81
C GLU A 790 10.80 31.91 -21.56
N GLU A 791 9.81 32.62 -21.01
CA GLU A 791 9.06 32.14 -19.85
C GLU A 791 8.11 31.01 -20.25
N GLN A 792 7.41 31.16 -21.38
CA GLN A 792 6.52 30.16 -21.97
C GLN A 792 7.31 28.90 -22.35
N LYS A 793 8.46 29.03 -23.01
CA LYS A 793 9.35 27.91 -23.34
C LYS A 793 9.80 27.16 -22.09
N LYS A 794 10.18 27.88 -21.03
CA LYS A 794 10.58 27.28 -19.77
C LYS A 794 9.45 26.50 -19.12
N ARG A 795 8.26 27.11 -18.97
CA ARG A 795 7.07 26.45 -18.40
C ARG A 795 6.67 25.20 -19.20
N MET A 796 6.75 25.28 -20.52
CA MET A 796 6.50 24.17 -21.42
C MET A 796 7.48 23.02 -21.19
N THR A 797 8.78 23.34 -21.13
CA THR A 797 9.84 22.35 -20.88
C THR A 797 9.65 21.66 -19.53
N GLU A 798 9.42 22.44 -18.47
CA GLU A 798 9.15 21.92 -17.13
C GLU A 798 7.92 21.00 -17.09
N LYS A 799 6.86 21.35 -17.83
CA LYS A 799 5.64 20.54 -17.92
C LYS A 799 5.90 19.21 -18.64
N ILE A 800 6.63 19.23 -19.76
CA ILE A 800 6.96 18.00 -20.52
C ILE A 800 7.84 17.08 -19.67
N ASP A 801 8.87 17.61 -19.01
CA ASP A 801 9.73 16.83 -18.09
C ASP A 801 8.94 16.22 -16.93
N GLN A 802 8.00 16.99 -16.36
CA GLN A 802 7.11 16.49 -15.32
C GLN A 802 6.24 15.34 -15.82
N VAL A 803 5.69 15.45 -17.04
CA VAL A 803 4.87 14.41 -17.65
C VAL A 803 5.71 13.16 -17.92
N ILE A 804 6.91 13.28 -18.50
CA ILE A 804 7.81 12.13 -18.73
C ILE A 804 8.12 11.41 -17.42
N LYS A 805 8.48 12.14 -16.37
CA LYS A 805 8.71 11.58 -15.02
C LYS A 805 7.48 10.87 -14.46
N THR A 806 6.30 11.45 -14.66
CA THR A 806 5.03 10.85 -14.22
C THR A 806 4.73 9.57 -14.99
N LEU A 807 4.95 9.54 -16.31
CA LEU A 807 4.72 8.35 -17.13
C LEU A 807 5.64 7.20 -16.74
N ALA A 808 6.88 7.47 -16.34
CA ALA A 808 7.80 6.45 -15.85
C ALA A 808 7.22 5.65 -14.66
N THR A 809 6.48 6.30 -13.76
CA THR A 809 5.83 5.62 -12.62
C THR A 809 4.59 4.82 -13.03
N ARG A 810 4.07 5.05 -14.23
CA ARG A 810 2.87 4.41 -14.78
C ARG A 810 3.17 3.24 -15.72
N GLN A 811 4.44 2.98 -16.00
CA GLN A 811 4.84 1.83 -16.80
C GLN A 811 4.83 0.55 -15.96
N LEU A 812 4.03 -0.44 -16.35
CA LEU A 812 3.95 -1.75 -15.72
C LEU A 812 5.20 -2.59 -15.98
N SER A 813 5.34 -3.70 -15.25
CA SER A 813 6.48 -4.63 -15.37
C SER A 813 6.61 -5.23 -16.78
N ASP A 814 5.50 -5.43 -17.47
CA ASP A 814 5.43 -5.94 -18.85
C ASP A 814 5.76 -4.91 -19.94
N GLY A 815 5.98 -3.64 -19.57
CA GLY A 815 6.32 -2.55 -20.48
C GLY A 815 5.13 -1.71 -20.95
N GLY A 816 3.89 -2.14 -20.66
CA GLY A 816 2.67 -1.40 -20.96
C GLY A 816 2.43 -0.22 -19.99
N PHE A 817 1.49 0.66 -20.29
CA PHE A 817 1.11 1.78 -19.41
C PHE A 817 -0.27 1.58 -18.82
N MET A 818 -0.38 1.77 -17.51
CA MET A 818 -1.65 1.72 -16.79
C MET A 818 -2.53 2.92 -17.14
N TYR A 819 -3.86 2.75 -17.18
CA TYR A 819 -4.78 3.87 -17.44
C TYR A 819 -4.89 4.81 -16.23
N TRP A 820 -5.18 4.24 -15.06
CA TRP A 820 -5.17 4.93 -13.78
C TRP A 820 -3.98 4.45 -12.95
N ALA A 821 -3.43 5.35 -12.14
CA ALA A 821 -2.43 4.99 -11.14
C ALA A 821 -3.00 3.90 -10.21
N GLY A 822 -2.27 2.80 -10.04
CA GLY A 822 -2.68 1.67 -9.21
C GLY A 822 -3.25 0.48 -9.99
N ASN A 823 -3.65 0.65 -11.26
CA ASN A 823 -4.07 -0.49 -12.08
C ASN A 823 -2.90 -1.47 -12.30
N HIS A 824 -3.22 -2.76 -12.34
CA HIS A 824 -2.25 -3.84 -12.56
C HIS A 824 -2.21 -4.36 -14.01
N TYR A 825 -2.96 -3.72 -14.91
CA TYR A 825 -3.06 -4.08 -16.33
C TYR A 825 -2.87 -2.84 -17.22
N ALA A 826 -2.29 -3.07 -18.40
CA ALA A 826 -2.05 -2.02 -19.38
C ALA A 826 -3.35 -1.66 -20.12
N SER A 827 -3.50 -0.40 -20.52
CA SER A 827 -4.50 0.01 -21.51
C SER A 827 -3.83 0.08 -22.88
N GLU A 828 -4.35 -0.68 -23.85
CA GLU A 828 -3.72 -0.84 -25.17
C GLU A 828 -3.57 0.49 -25.91
N TRP A 829 -4.69 1.22 -26.10
CA TRP A 829 -4.67 2.52 -26.78
C TRP A 829 -3.75 3.53 -26.09
N VAL A 830 -3.86 3.62 -24.76
CA VAL A 830 -3.09 4.58 -23.97
C VAL A 830 -1.61 4.23 -23.95
N THR A 831 -1.26 2.94 -23.96
CA THR A 831 0.13 2.50 -24.10
C THR A 831 0.69 2.95 -25.45
N THR A 832 -0.07 2.80 -26.54
CA THR A 832 0.35 3.27 -27.87
C THR A 832 0.52 4.79 -27.90
N TYR A 833 -0.47 5.53 -27.38
CA TYR A 833 -0.45 6.99 -27.32
C TYR A 833 0.71 7.53 -26.48
N THR A 834 0.97 6.91 -25.33
CA THR A 834 2.08 7.28 -24.45
C THR A 834 3.43 7.07 -25.12
N GLY A 835 3.64 5.93 -25.78
CA GLY A 835 4.91 5.68 -26.45
C GLY A 835 5.12 6.50 -27.71
N HIS A 836 4.04 6.86 -28.42
CA HIS A 836 4.11 7.83 -29.51
C HIS A 836 4.61 9.19 -28.99
N PHE A 837 3.98 9.72 -27.94
CA PHE A 837 4.44 10.95 -27.29
C PHE A 837 5.90 10.87 -26.80
N LEU A 838 6.29 9.80 -26.10
CA LEU A 838 7.66 9.65 -25.59
C LEU A 838 8.69 9.57 -26.72
N THR A 839 8.32 8.98 -27.85
CA THR A 839 9.16 8.92 -29.04
C THR A 839 9.34 10.30 -29.64
N GLU A 840 8.25 11.04 -29.86
CA GLU A 840 8.29 12.41 -30.39
C GLU A 840 9.01 13.38 -29.45
N ALA A 841 8.80 13.26 -28.14
CA ALA A 841 9.52 14.04 -27.13
C ALA A 841 11.04 13.78 -27.23
N LYS A 842 11.45 12.51 -27.37
CA LYS A 842 12.86 12.17 -27.58
C LYS A 842 13.38 12.75 -28.90
N ASN A 843 12.62 12.67 -29.98
CA ASN A 843 12.99 13.25 -31.28
C ASN A 843 13.15 14.78 -31.22
N LYS A 844 12.38 15.46 -30.36
CA LYS A 844 12.48 16.90 -30.09
C LYS A 844 13.55 17.26 -29.05
N GLY A 845 14.32 16.29 -28.54
CA GLY A 845 15.47 16.52 -27.66
C GLY A 845 15.21 16.45 -26.15
N PHE A 846 14.03 16.02 -25.72
CA PHE A 846 13.74 15.81 -24.29
C PHE A 846 14.40 14.53 -23.75
N ASP A 847 14.74 14.53 -22.45
CA ASP A 847 15.35 13.38 -21.78
C ASP A 847 14.31 12.28 -21.51
N VAL A 848 14.34 11.24 -22.35
CA VAL A 848 13.47 10.06 -22.25
C VAL A 848 14.33 8.81 -22.10
N SER A 849 14.06 8.04 -21.04
CA SER A 849 14.81 6.82 -20.73
C SER A 849 14.74 5.78 -21.85
N ASP A 850 15.91 5.31 -22.30
CA ASP A 850 16.01 4.22 -23.28
C ASP A 850 15.41 2.91 -22.77
N ASN A 851 15.55 2.62 -21.48
CA ASN A 851 14.94 1.43 -20.89
C ASN A 851 13.41 1.50 -20.93
N MET A 852 12.84 2.68 -20.68
CA MET A 852 11.40 2.89 -20.74
C MET A 852 10.85 2.66 -22.16
N LEU A 853 11.50 3.25 -23.18
CA LEU A 853 11.14 3.04 -24.58
C LEU A 853 11.37 1.59 -25.04
N SER A 854 12.48 0.97 -24.65
CA SER A 854 12.79 -0.42 -25.01
C SER A 854 11.72 -1.40 -24.49
N ARG A 855 11.31 -1.24 -23.23
CA ARG A 855 10.22 -2.05 -22.65
C ARG A 855 8.87 -1.80 -23.32
N TRP A 856 8.60 -0.54 -23.68
CA TRP A 856 7.40 -0.21 -24.47
C TRP A 856 7.42 -0.86 -25.86
N VAL A 857 8.55 -0.83 -26.57
CA VAL A 857 8.71 -1.51 -27.88
C VAL A 857 8.49 -3.02 -27.73
N GLN A 858 9.04 -3.63 -26.68
CA GLN A 858 8.83 -5.07 -26.40
C GLN A 858 7.34 -5.39 -26.18
N PHE A 859 6.64 -4.58 -25.38
CA PHE A 859 5.20 -4.72 -25.16
C PHE A 859 4.43 -4.58 -26.47
N GLN A 860 4.62 -3.49 -27.21
CA GLN A 860 3.89 -3.21 -28.43
C GLN A 860 4.19 -4.22 -29.55
N THR A 861 5.43 -4.67 -29.69
CA THR A 861 5.80 -5.70 -30.68
C THR A 861 5.09 -7.02 -30.36
N LYS A 862 5.06 -7.43 -29.09
CA LYS A 862 4.33 -8.61 -28.65
C LYS A 862 2.84 -8.49 -28.96
N GLN A 863 2.22 -7.35 -28.64
CA GLN A 863 0.80 -7.12 -28.91
C GLN A 863 0.50 -7.05 -30.42
N ALA A 864 1.37 -6.43 -31.22
CA ALA A 864 1.22 -6.33 -32.67
C ALA A 864 1.23 -7.71 -33.34
N ASN A 865 2.12 -8.61 -32.88
CA ASN A 865 2.26 -9.95 -33.42
C ASN A 865 1.13 -10.89 -32.96
N ASN A 866 0.68 -10.75 -31.71
CA ASN A 866 -0.40 -11.55 -31.14
C ASN A 866 -1.80 -11.03 -31.51
N TRP A 867 -1.91 -9.88 -32.15
CA TRP A 867 -3.19 -9.30 -32.53
C TRP A 867 -3.99 -10.27 -33.41
N SER A 868 -5.28 -10.39 -33.08
CA SER A 868 -6.28 -11.14 -33.81
C SER A 868 -7.54 -10.28 -33.92
N ARG A 869 -8.25 -10.40 -35.04
CA ARG A 869 -9.52 -9.70 -35.30
C ARG A 869 -10.69 -10.22 -34.45
N THR A 870 -10.44 -11.07 -33.44
CA THR A 870 -11.50 -11.67 -32.65
C THR A 870 -12.21 -10.59 -31.84
N VAL A 871 -13.46 -10.29 -32.24
CA VAL A 871 -14.31 -9.27 -31.63
C VAL A 871 -14.52 -9.61 -30.15
N SER A 872 -13.83 -8.87 -29.28
CA SER A 872 -13.99 -9.00 -27.84
C SER A 872 -15.16 -8.09 -27.45
N TYR A 873 -16.34 -8.68 -27.27
CA TYR A 873 -17.52 -8.07 -26.67
C TYR A 873 -18.07 -6.78 -27.33
N GLN A 874 -18.92 -6.94 -28.34
CA GLN A 874 -20.00 -5.96 -28.56
C GLN A 874 -21.05 -6.18 -27.45
N ASN A 875 -21.00 -5.40 -26.38
CA ASN A 875 -22.16 -5.22 -25.52
C ASN A 875 -23.00 -4.07 -26.11
N TYR A 876 -24.31 -4.04 -25.85
CA TYR A 876 -25.25 -3.01 -26.32
C TYR A 876 -24.74 -1.57 -26.08
N TYR A 877 -23.84 -1.39 -25.11
CA TYR A 877 -23.32 -0.09 -24.71
C TYR A 877 -21.93 0.27 -25.26
N SER A 878 -21.15 -0.62 -25.91
CA SER A 878 -19.75 -0.33 -26.28
C SER A 878 -19.35 -0.82 -27.69
N ILE A 879 -18.64 0.03 -28.45
CA ILE A 879 -18.08 -0.32 -29.76
C ILE A 879 -16.57 -0.58 -29.60
N SER A 880 -16.11 -1.80 -29.89
CA SER A 880 -14.67 -2.09 -29.92
C SER A 880 -14.07 -1.70 -31.28
N MET A 881 -12.99 -0.92 -31.25
CA MET A 881 -12.24 -0.43 -32.41
C MET A 881 -10.83 -1.05 -32.43
N THR A 882 -10.72 -2.35 -32.14
CA THR A 882 -9.45 -3.09 -32.10
C THR A 882 -8.60 -2.97 -33.37
N GLU A 883 -9.23 -2.81 -34.54
CA GLU A 883 -8.53 -2.58 -35.81
C GLU A 883 -7.78 -1.24 -35.77
N LEU A 884 -8.43 -0.16 -35.33
CA LEU A 884 -7.81 1.16 -35.22
C LEU A 884 -6.69 1.16 -34.17
N GLN A 885 -6.89 0.46 -33.05
CA GLN A 885 -5.84 0.27 -32.04
C GLN A 885 -4.60 -0.40 -32.65
N GLN A 886 -4.78 -1.44 -33.46
CA GLN A 886 -3.67 -2.13 -34.14
C GLN A 886 -3.00 -1.24 -35.19
N ALA A 887 -3.77 -0.56 -36.05
CA ALA A 887 -3.20 0.37 -37.03
C ALA A 887 -2.37 1.47 -36.34
N TYR A 888 -2.88 2.02 -35.24
CA TYR A 888 -2.16 3.03 -34.48
C TYR A 888 -0.91 2.47 -33.80
N ARG A 889 -0.96 1.26 -33.25
CA ARG A 889 0.21 0.56 -32.70
C ARG A 889 1.32 0.42 -33.74
N LEU A 890 0.96 -0.04 -34.94
CA LEU A 890 1.90 -0.22 -36.05
C LEU A 890 2.50 1.12 -36.49
N TYR A 891 1.69 2.17 -36.56
CA TYR A 891 2.16 3.53 -36.81
C TYR A 891 3.15 4.01 -35.75
N ALA A 892 2.82 3.92 -34.47
CA ALA A 892 3.70 4.39 -33.39
C ALA A 892 5.03 3.64 -33.34
N LEU A 893 5.03 2.33 -33.60
CA LEU A 893 6.26 1.54 -33.74
C LEU A 893 7.10 2.01 -34.94
N ALA A 894 6.45 2.36 -36.06
CA ALA A 894 7.13 2.92 -37.23
C ALA A 894 7.73 4.32 -36.95
N VAL A 895 7.02 5.19 -36.23
CA VAL A 895 7.55 6.48 -35.76
C VAL A 895 8.81 6.30 -34.90
N LYS A 896 8.85 5.26 -34.06
CA LYS A 896 10.04 4.91 -33.25
C LYS A 896 11.22 4.34 -34.06
N GLY A 897 11.01 4.05 -35.35
CA GLY A 897 12.01 3.41 -36.23
C GLY A 897 12.04 1.88 -36.14
N GLU A 898 11.01 1.25 -35.57
CA GLU A 898 10.90 -0.22 -35.39
C GLU A 898 9.65 -0.80 -36.10
N PRO A 899 9.47 -0.54 -37.41
CA PRO A 899 8.24 -0.90 -38.12
C PRO A 899 8.04 -2.42 -38.19
N GLN A 900 6.84 -2.87 -37.83
CA GLN A 900 6.45 -4.28 -37.89
C GLN A 900 5.84 -4.61 -39.26
N LEU A 901 6.64 -4.59 -40.33
CA LEU A 901 6.17 -4.76 -41.72
C LEU A 901 5.34 -6.03 -41.93
N GLY A 902 5.68 -7.14 -41.26
CA GLY A 902 4.90 -8.39 -41.34
C GLY A 902 3.46 -8.21 -40.82
N ALA A 903 3.30 -7.54 -39.67
CA ALA A 903 1.99 -7.25 -39.09
C ALA A 903 1.22 -6.19 -39.91
N MET A 904 1.92 -5.19 -40.47
CA MET A 904 1.33 -4.20 -41.39
C MET A 904 0.80 -4.87 -42.67
N ASN A 905 1.56 -5.78 -43.27
CA ASN A 905 1.13 -6.52 -44.45
C ASN A 905 -0.05 -7.43 -44.11
N ARG A 906 0.00 -8.17 -42.99
CA ARG A 906 -1.12 -9.01 -42.52
C ARG A 906 -2.42 -8.20 -42.37
N MET A 907 -2.32 -6.97 -41.85
CA MET A 907 -3.48 -6.10 -41.71
C MET A 907 -3.97 -5.58 -43.07
N ARG A 908 -3.07 -5.21 -43.98
CA ARG A 908 -3.39 -4.74 -45.34
C ARG A 908 -4.18 -5.76 -46.16
N GLU A 909 -3.94 -7.06 -45.97
CA GLU A 909 -4.67 -8.12 -46.67
C GLU A 909 -6.13 -8.33 -46.17
N LEU A 910 -6.57 -7.59 -45.14
CA LEU A 910 -7.96 -7.63 -44.66
C LEU A 910 -8.87 -6.75 -45.55
N LYS A 911 -9.90 -7.37 -46.15
CA LYS A 911 -10.79 -6.71 -47.12
C LYS A 911 -11.65 -5.59 -46.52
N ASP A 912 -12.08 -5.75 -45.27
CA ASP A 912 -13.11 -4.91 -44.64
C ASP A 912 -12.57 -4.14 -43.42
N LEU A 913 -11.36 -3.58 -43.53
CA LEU A 913 -10.84 -2.67 -42.50
C LEU A 913 -11.70 -1.40 -42.40
N SER A 914 -11.91 -0.92 -41.17
CA SER A 914 -12.57 0.37 -40.95
C SER A 914 -11.84 1.53 -41.65
N LEU A 915 -12.59 2.59 -41.99
CA LEU A 915 -12.08 3.81 -42.62
C LEU A 915 -10.85 4.34 -41.87
N GLN A 916 -10.98 4.53 -40.55
CA GLN A 916 -9.94 5.05 -39.67
C GLN A 916 -8.71 4.14 -39.67
N SER A 917 -8.92 2.82 -39.66
CA SER A 917 -7.84 1.83 -39.62
C SER A 917 -7.02 1.82 -40.90
N LYS A 918 -7.66 1.97 -42.07
CA LYS A 918 -6.97 2.07 -43.37
C LYS A 918 -6.13 3.34 -43.46
N TRP A 919 -6.70 4.49 -43.09
CA TRP A 919 -5.96 5.76 -43.05
C TRP A 919 -4.76 5.68 -42.10
N ARG A 920 -4.94 5.14 -40.89
CA ARG A 920 -3.84 5.04 -39.93
C ARG A 920 -2.77 4.02 -40.35
N LEU A 921 -3.16 2.94 -41.00
CA LEU A 921 -2.21 1.98 -41.59
C LEU A 921 -1.43 2.62 -42.76
N ALA A 922 -2.08 3.45 -43.58
CA ALA A 922 -1.41 4.21 -44.64
C ALA A 922 -0.38 5.19 -44.08
N ALA A 923 -0.66 5.86 -42.96
CA ALA A 923 0.32 6.67 -42.25
C ALA A 923 1.56 5.85 -41.85
N GLY A 924 1.36 4.61 -41.38
CA GLY A 924 2.46 3.69 -41.05
C GLY A 924 3.33 3.34 -42.27
N TYR A 925 2.72 3.13 -43.44
CA TYR A 925 3.49 2.94 -44.69
C TYR A 925 4.19 4.23 -45.13
N ALA A 926 3.52 5.38 -45.03
CA ALA A 926 4.07 6.66 -45.45
C ALA A 926 5.32 7.05 -44.63
N ILE A 927 5.28 6.90 -43.30
CA ILE A 927 6.42 7.22 -42.41
C ILE A 927 7.62 6.27 -42.61
N THR A 928 7.37 5.05 -43.12
CA THR A 928 8.44 4.09 -43.49
C THR A 928 8.97 4.29 -44.92
N GLY A 929 8.55 5.37 -45.60
CA GLY A 929 8.98 5.72 -46.96
C GLY A 929 8.21 5.00 -48.08
N ARG A 930 7.18 4.20 -47.77
CA ARG A 930 6.36 3.45 -48.73
C ARG A 930 5.09 4.23 -49.12
N LYS A 931 5.28 5.44 -49.65
CA LYS A 931 4.18 6.36 -50.02
C LYS A 931 3.32 5.82 -51.15
N ASP A 932 3.87 5.00 -52.03
CA ASP A 932 3.16 4.27 -53.08
C ASP A 932 2.09 3.33 -52.48
N VAL A 933 2.49 2.47 -51.54
CA VAL A 933 1.59 1.54 -50.84
C VAL A 933 0.56 2.30 -50.01
N ALA A 934 0.98 3.38 -49.35
CA ALA A 934 0.07 4.22 -48.59
C ALA A 934 -0.99 4.89 -49.48
N ASN A 935 -0.60 5.43 -50.64
CA ASN A 935 -1.53 6.03 -51.61
C ASN A 935 -2.48 5.01 -52.22
N GLU A 936 -2.02 3.79 -52.49
CA GLU A 936 -2.88 2.68 -52.95
C GLU A 936 -3.95 2.35 -51.91
N LEU A 937 -3.57 2.27 -50.63
CA LEU A 937 -4.47 1.88 -49.55
C LEU A 937 -5.64 2.85 -49.33
N VAL A 938 -5.42 4.14 -49.59
CA VAL A 938 -6.42 5.22 -49.38
C VAL A 938 -6.95 5.81 -50.70
N PHE A 939 -6.67 5.15 -51.84
CA PHE A 939 -7.11 5.62 -53.14
C PHE A 939 -8.65 5.67 -53.21
N ASN A 940 -9.20 6.83 -53.56
CA ASN A 940 -10.64 7.11 -53.61
C ASN A 940 -11.41 6.77 -52.30
N MET A 941 -10.75 6.78 -51.15
CA MET A 941 -11.41 6.67 -49.86
C MET A 941 -11.95 8.02 -49.40
N ASP A 942 -13.05 8.01 -48.65
CA ASP A 942 -13.55 9.18 -47.94
C ASP A 942 -12.56 9.59 -46.83
N ASP A 943 -12.50 10.88 -46.52
CA ASP A 943 -11.70 11.46 -45.44
C ASP A 943 -12.56 12.09 -44.34
N LYS A 944 -13.88 12.09 -44.51
CA LYS A 944 -14.84 12.44 -43.46
C LYS A 944 -15.19 11.23 -42.62
N VAL A 945 -15.33 11.45 -41.31
CA VAL A 945 -15.63 10.39 -40.36
C VAL A 945 -17.06 10.55 -39.84
N ASP A 946 -17.89 9.53 -40.03
CA ASP A 946 -19.26 9.53 -39.51
C ASP A 946 -19.28 9.54 -37.97
N GLU A 947 -20.35 10.08 -37.38
CA GLU A 947 -20.55 10.02 -35.94
C GLU A 947 -20.63 8.58 -35.42
N TYR A 948 -19.93 8.31 -34.32
CA TYR A 948 -19.95 7.03 -33.63
C TYR A 948 -20.02 7.21 -32.11
N ASN A 949 -20.42 6.15 -31.42
CA ASN A 949 -20.60 6.18 -29.97
C ASN A 949 -19.28 6.52 -29.26
N PHE A 950 -19.31 7.52 -28.37
CA PHE A 950 -18.19 7.90 -27.53
C PHE A 950 -17.70 6.76 -26.61
N ASN A 951 -18.54 5.78 -26.32
CA ASN A 951 -18.17 4.59 -25.54
C ASN A 951 -17.43 3.57 -26.42
N ASN A 952 -16.16 3.85 -26.66
CA ASN A 952 -15.22 3.02 -27.41
C ASN A 952 -13.88 2.86 -26.66
N ASP A 953 -13.07 1.90 -27.10
CA ASP A 953 -11.77 1.56 -26.52
C ASP A 953 -10.60 2.40 -27.07
N THR A 954 -10.88 3.49 -27.80
CA THR A 954 -9.88 4.40 -28.39
C THR A 954 -10.03 5.86 -27.97
N TYR A 955 -11.00 6.17 -27.11
CA TYR A 955 -11.27 7.54 -26.65
C TYR A 955 -11.49 8.52 -27.81
N GLY A 956 -11.98 8.00 -28.94
CA GLY A 956 -12.08 8.73 -30.20
C GLY A 956 -13.31 9.60 -30.32
N SER A 957 -13.19 10.62 -31.17
CA SER A 957 -14.29 11.34 -31.80
C SER A 957 -14.02 11.46 -33.31
N PRO A 958 -15.04 11.73 -34.14
CA PRO A 958 -14.85 11.96 -35.57
C PRO A 958 -13.76 13.00 -35.87
N ALA A 959 -13.79 14.16 -35.22
CA ALA A 959 -12.77 15.20 -35.39
C ALA A 959 -11.36 14.74 -34.97
N ARG A 960 -11.24 13.86 -33.97
CA ARG A 960 -9.95 13.27 -33.57
C ARG A 960 -9.40 12.37 -34.69
N ASP A 961 -10.27 11.56 -35.29
CA ASP A 961 -9.90 10.70 -36.41
C ASP A 961 -9.56 11.50 -37.66
N GLU A 962 -10.32 12.56 -37.96
CA GLU A 962 -10.03 13.49 -39.06
C GLU A 962 -8.67 14.19 -38.87
N ALA A 963 -8.31 14.57 -37.64
CA ALA A 963 -6.97 15.08 -37.35
C ALA A 963 -5.85 14.05 -37.62
N MET A 964 -6.09 12.76 -37.36
CA MET A 964 -5.15 11.69 -37.75
C MET A 964 -5.10 11.46 -39.27
N ILE A 965 -6.21 11.67 -39.97
CA ILE A 965 -6.27 11.63 -41.44
C ILE A 965 -5.49 12.81 -42.03
N MET A 966 -5.61 14.01 -41.45
CA MET A 966 -4.78 15.17 -41.80
C MET A 966 -3.29 14.85 -41.68
N GLU A 967 -2.84 14.27 -40.56
CA GLU A 967 -1.44 13.83 -40.39
C GLU A 967 -1.02 12.89 -41.54
N THR A 968 -1.90 11.98 -41.95
CA THR A 968 -1.64 11.06 -43.08
C THR A 968 -1.51 11.81 -44.41
N TYR A 969 -2.38 12.79 -44.69
CA TYR A 969 -2.26 13.64 -45.87
C TYR A 969 -0.95 14.42 -45.91
N LEU A 970 -0.52 14.96 -44.77
CA LEU A 970 0.76 15.69 -44.65
C LEU A 970 1.96 14.76 -44.89
N LEU A 971 1.90 13.51 -44.44
CA LEU A 971 2.92 12.48 -44.74
C LEU A 971 2.95 12.09 -46.23
N LEU A 972 1.81 12.20 -46.93
CA LEU A 972 1.68 11.95 -48.37
C LEU A 972 1.93 13.20 -49.24
N ASP A 973 2.35 14.31 -48.64
CA ASP A 973 2.55 15.61 -49.29
C ASP A 973 1.29 16.17 -50.00
N LYS A 974 0.09 15.86 -49.46
CA LYS A 974 -1.21 16.35 -49.94
C LYS A 974 -1.74 17.49 -49.05
N THR A 975 -0.97 18.57 -48.95
CA THR A 975 -1.27 19.71 -48.05
C THR A 975 -2.64 20.35 -48.32
N ASP A 976 -3.06 20.46 -49.59
CA ASP A 976 -4.36 21.05 -49.94
C ASP A 976 -5.53 20.24 -49.35
N LYS A 977 -5.43 18.90 -49.37
CA LYS A 977 -6.42 18.00 -48.76
C LYS A 977 -6.45 18.12 -47.24
N ALA A 978 -5.27 18.23 -46.61
CA ALA A 978 -5.19 18.48 -45.18
C ALA A 978 -5.83 19.83 -44.79
N LEU A 979 -5.66 20.87 -45.62
CA LEU A 979 -6.27 22.19 -45.40
C LEU A 979 -7.80 22.18 -45.57
N GLU A 980 -8.34 21.41 -46.53
CA GLU A 980 -9.78 21.20 -46.66
C GLU A 980 -10.38 20.57 -45.38
N LEU A 981 -9.73 19.52 -44.85
CA LEU A 981 -10.18 18.82 -43.65
C LEU A 981 -9.99 19.62 -42.36
N ALA A 982 -9.00 20.52 -42.33
CA ALA A 982 -8.71 21.40 -41.20
C ALA A 982 -9.91 22.26 -40.76
N GLN A 983 -10.83 22.59 -41.69
CA GLN A 983 -12.04 23.34 -41.35
C GLN A 983 -12.97 22.56 -40.41
N SER A 984 -13.11 21.25 -40.63
CA SER A 984 -13.92 20.36 -39.78
C SER A 984 -13.30 20.23 -38.39
N VAL A 985 -11.99 19.97 -38.34
CA VAL A 985 -11.24 19.84 -37.08
C VAL A 985 -11.26 21.14 -36.28
N ALA A 986 -11.09 22.29 -36.92
CA ALA A 986 -11.12 23.59 -36.27
C ALA A 986 -12.49 23.94 -35.68
N LYS A 987 -13.58 23.54 -36.36
CA LYS A 987 -14.94 23.71 -35.85
C LYS A 987 -15.13 22.96 -34.53
N GLU A 988 -14.62 21.73 -34.42
CA GLU A 988 -14.68 20.96 -33.18
C GLU A 988 -13.75 21.52 -32.10
N LEU A 989 -12.53 21.95 -32.45
CA LEU A 989 -11.62 22.65 -31.53
C LEU A 989 -12.25 23.90 -30.92
N SER A 990 -13.21 24.52 -31.61
CA SER A 990 -13.91 25.71 -31.15
C SER A 990 -15.21 25.42 -30.38
N SER A 991 -15.67 24.17 -30.31
CA SER A 991 -16.98 23.79 -29.71
C SER A 991 -17.02 23.96 -28.18
N ASP A 992 -18.21 24.06 -27.59
CA ASP A 992 -18.38 24.23 -26.14
C ASP A 992 -17.85 23.05 -25.32
N TYR A 993 -17.85 21.85 -25.89
CA TYR A 993 -17.37 20.64 -25.26
C TYR A 993 -16.33 19.94 -26.13
N ILE A 994 -15.15 19.71 -25.58
CA ILE A 994 -14.09 18.97 -26.26
C ILE A 994 -13.44 17.94 -25.35
N SER A 995 -13.03 16.80 -25.92
CA SER A 995 -12.23 15.79 -25.22
C SER A 995 -10.74 16.14 -25.23
N THR A 996 -9.99 15.63 -24.26
CA THR A 996 -8.52 15.79 -24.22
C THR A 996 -7.83 15.22 -25.46
N GLN A 997 -8.31 14.09 -25.97
CA GLN A 997 -7.83 13.47 -27.22
C GLN A 997 -8.06 14.38 -28.44
N THR A 998 -9.28 14.90 -28.59
CA THR A 998 -9.64 15.76 -29.73
C THR A 998 -8.86 17.06 -29.69
N ALA A 999 -8.75 17.70 -28.52
CA ALA A 999 -7.94 18.90 -28.34
C ALA A 999 -6.47 18.62 -28.67
N ALA A 1000 -5.92 17.50 -28.18
CA ALA A 1000 -4.52 17.18 -28.40
C ALA A 1000 -4.19 16.88 -29.87
N TYR A 1001 -4.90 15.94 -30.50
CA TYR A 1001 -4.65 15.60 -31.90
C TYR A 1001 -5.00 16.74 -32.86
N GLY A 1002 -6.07 17.49 -32.59
CA GLY A 1002 -6.43 18.64 -33.38
C GLY A 1002 -5.32 19.69 -33.37
N LEU A 1003 -4.79 20.04 -32.20
CA LEU A 1003 -3.66 20.98 -32.09
C LEU A 1003 -2.40 20.45 -32.77
N ILE A 1004 -2.06 19.17 -32.60
CA ILE A 1004 -0.88 18.55 -33.26
C ILE A 1004 -1.01 18.63 -34.79
N ALA A 1005 -2.15 18.20 -35.33
CA ALA A 1005 -2.38 18.19 -36.78
C ALA A 1005 -2.38 19.61 -37.36
N MET A 1006 -2.95 20.57 -36.64
CA MET A 1006 -2.97 21.98 -37.06
C MET A 1006 -1.56 22.60 -37.01
N SER A 1007 -0.74 22.28 -36.00
CA SER A 1007 0.67 22.66 -35.96
C SER A 1007 1.47 22.10 -37.14
N GLN A 1008 1.31 20.81 -37.44
CA GLN A 1008 2.00 20.15 -38.56
C GLN A 1008 1.54 20.72 -39.92
N LEU A 1009 0.25 21.06 -40.07
CA LEU A 1009 -0.25 21.76 -41.24
C LEU A 1009 0.41 23.14 -41.39
N ALA A 1010 0.52 23.90 -40.28
CA ALA A 1010 1.16 25.21 -40.26
C ALA A 1010 2.61 25.14 -40.74
N GLU A 1011 3.37 24.15 -40.26
CA GLU A 1011 4.74 23.87 -40.67
C GLU A 1011 4.84 23.63 -42.19
N LYS A 1012 3.91 22.85 -42.76
CA LYS A 1012 3.86 22.51 -44.20
C LYS A 1012 3.38 23.65 -45.11
N MET A 1013 2.53 24.56 -44.62
CA MET A 1013 2.03 25.71 -45.38
C MET A 1013 3.05 26.85 -45.58
N GLY A 1014 4.22 26.79 -44.92
CA GLY A 1014 5.28 27.78 -45.03
C GLY A 1014 4.92 29.15 -44.43
N ARG A 1015 5.81 30.15 -44.60
CA ARG A 1015 5.72 31.48 -43.95
C ARG A 1015 5.36 32.60 -44.94
N THR A 1016 4.08 32.86 -45.15
CA THR A 1016 3.59 34.14 -45.71
C THR A 1016 3.10 35.03 -44.58
N ASN A 1017 3.40 36.33 -44.64
CA ASN A 1017 3.10 37.25 -43.55
C ASN A 1017 1.58 37.47 -43.36
N ILE A 1018 1.14 37.49 -42.10
CA ILE A 1018 -0.11 38.12 -41.68
C ILE A 1018 0.15 39.63 -41.62
N GLU A 1019 -0.59 40.41 -42.39
CA GLU A 1019 -0.46 41.88 -42.45
C GLU A 1019 -1.82 42.53 -42.18
N VAL A 1020 -1.96 43.26 -41.08
CA VAL A 1020 -3.26 43.74 -40.60
C VAL A 1020 -3.20 45.15 -40.03
N ASP A 1021 -4.12 46.00 -40.47
CA ASP A 1021 -4.49 47.25 -39.80
C ASP A 1021 -5.71 47.00 -38.90
N TRP A 1022 -5.71 47.48 -37.65
CA TRP A 1022 -6.83 47.25 -36.74
C TRP A 1022 -7.05 48.37 -35.72
N SER A 1023 -8.23 48.37 -35.10
CA SER A 1023 -8.63 49.32 -34.06
C SER A 1023 -9.51 48.66 -33.01
N VAL A 1024 -9.48 49.18 -31.78
CA VAL A 1024 -10.36 48.75 -30.68
C VAL A 1024 -11.17 49.96 -30.22
N ASN A 1025 -12.49 49.84 -30.23
CA ASN A 1025 -13.43 50.90 -29.88
C ASN A 1025 -13.13 52.24 -30.61
N GLY A 1026 -12.78 52.16 -31.90
CA GLY A 1026 -12.44 53.31 -32.74
C GLY A 1026 -11.02 53.87 -32.54
N LYS A 1027 -10.24 53.38 -31.58
CA LYS A 1027 -8.83 53.77 -31.39
C LYS A 1027 -7.92 52.90 -32.25
N LYS A 1028 -7.19 53.52 -33.18
CA LYS A 1028 -6.23 52.82 -34.05
C LYS A 1028 -5.09 52.21 -33.22
N MET A 1029 -4.78 50.95 -33.50
CA MET A 1029 -3.70 50.19 -32.87
C MET A 1029 -2.49 50.07 -33.81
N SER A 1030 -1.36 49.58 -33.29
CA SER A 1030 -0.18 49.29 -34.11
C SER A 1030 -0.50 48.20 -35.13
N ALA A 1031 -0.14 48.44 -36.39
CA ALA A 1031 -0.29 47.45 -37.45
C ALA A 1031 0.52 46.18 -37.14
N VAL A 1032 0.00 45.03 -37.56
CA VAL A 1032 0.63 43.72 -37.36
C VAL A 1032 1.27 43.29 -38.67
N SER A 1033 2.52 42.85 -38.60
CA SER A 1033 3.20 42.17 -39.70
C SER A 1033 4.04 41.04 -39.10
N THR A 1034 3.66 39.79 -39.35
CA THR A 1034 4.32 38.62 -38.75
C THR A 1034 4.38 37.45 -39.71
N PRO A 1035 5.52 36.73 -39.81
CA PRO A 1035 5.64 35.53 -40.63
C PRO A 1035 5.00 34.29 -39.97
N GLN A 1036 4.57 34.40 -38.71
CA GLN A 1036 3.98 33.29 -37.97
C GLN A 1036 2.56 32.99 -38.44
N PRO A 1037 2.16 31.71 -38.47
CA PRO A 1037 0.82 31.32 -38.92
C PRO A 1037 -0.28 31.67 -37.92
N LEU A 1038 0.05 31.87 -36.64
CA LEU A 1038 -0.84 32.36 -35.60
C LEU A 1038 -0.13 33.43 -34.76
N HIS A 1039 -0.84 34.53 -34.48
CA HIS A 1039 -0.33 35.64 -33.69
C HIS A 1039 -1.39 36.17 -32.74
N GLN A 1040 -1.03 36.38 -31.48
CA GLN A 1040 -1.96 36.82 -30.44
C GLN A 1040 -1.53 38.16 -29.84
N ILE A 1041 -2.52 39.02 -29.61
CA ILE A 1041 -2.32 40.36 -29.07
C ILE A 1041 -3.19 40.51 -27.84
N ALA A 1042 -2.58 40.83 -26.69
CA ALA A 1042 -3.31 41.14 -25.47
C ALA A 1042 -4.03 42.49 -25.60
N ILE A 1043 -5.31 42.52 -25.21
CA ILE A 1043 -6.17 43.70 -25.19
C ILE A 1043 -6.60 43.93 -23.74
N ALA A 1044 -6.64 45.20 -23.31
CA ALA A 1044 -7.22 45.54 -22.03
C ALA A 1044 -8.74 45.25 -22.05
N PRO A 1045 -9.28 44.40 -21.17
CA PRO A 1045 -10.68 44.03 -21.19
C PRO A 1045 -11.58 45.23 -20.87
N ASN A 1046 -12.73 45.30 -21.53
CA ASN A 1046 -13.75 46.35 -21.34
C ASN A 1046 -15.15 45.72 -21.49
N LYS A 1047 -16.17 46.32 -20.86
CA LYS A 1047 -17.56 45.86 -20.94
C LYS A 1047 -18.04 45.70 -22.39
N LYS A 1048 -17.55 46.54 -23.29
CA LYS A 1048 -17.77 46.42 -24.73
C LYS A 1048 -16.46 46.57 -25.49
N MET A 1049 -16.19 45.63 -26.37
CA MET A 1049 -15.02 45.62 -27.24
C MET A 1049 -15.47 45.43 -28.69
N ASP A 1050 -15.49 46.53 -29.45
CA ASP A 1050 -15.71 46.53 -30.89
C ASP A 1050 -14.35 46.60 -31.59
N ILE A 1051 -14.00 45.58 -32.36
CA ILE A 1051 -12.70 45.46 -33.03
C ILE A 1051 -12.94 45.56 -34.54
N SER A 1052 -12.28 46.50 -35.21
CA SER A 1052 -12.31 46.61 -36.68
C SER A 1052 -10.95 46.23 -37.24
N ILE A 1053 -10.94 45.38 -38.26
CA ILE A 1053 -9.75 44.73 -38.81
C ILE A 1053 -9.77 44.83 -40.33
N THR A 1054 -8.64 45.19 -40.95
CA THR A 1054 -8.43 45.19 -42.40
C THR A 1054 -7.20 44.36 -42.74
N ASN A 1055 -7.38 43.31 -43.55
CA ASN A 1055 -6.30 42.45 -44.02
C ASN A 1055 -5.56 43.14 -45.18
N LYS A 1056 -4.27 43.42 -44.99
CA LYS A 1056 -3.38 43.99 -46.01
C LYS A 1056 -2.53 42.94 -46.74
N GLY A 1057 -2.58 41.69 -46.28
CA GLY A 1057 -1.83 40.59 -46.87
C GLY A 1057 -2.47 40.04 -48.14
N THR A 1058 -1.73 39.15 -48.80
CA THR A 1058 -2.13 38.51 -50.07
C THR A 1058 -2.99 37.26 -49.88
N GLY A 1059 -3.02 36.70 -48.67
CA GLY A 1059 -3.78 35.50 -48.32
C GLY A 1059 -4.98 35.81 -47.42
N LYS A 1060 -5.91 34.86 -47.31
CA LYS A 1060 -6.98 34.94 -46.32
C LYS A 1060 -6.41 34.80 -44.91
N ILE A 1061 -7.02 35.50 -43.96
CA ILE A 1061 -6.73 35.37 -42.53
C ILE A 1061 -8.02 35.15 -41.75
N TYR A 1062 -7.91 34.57 -40.57
CA TYR A 1062 -8.94 34.48 -39.55
C TYR A 1062 -8.59 35.44 -38.43
N ALA A 1063 -9.60 36.09 -37.87
CA ALA A 1063 -9.47 37.01 -36.74
C ALA A 1063 -10.50 36.70 -35.66
#